data_AF-A0AAP4UEH9-F1
#
_entry.id   AF-A0AAP4UEH9-F1
#
_cell.length_a   1.000
_cell.length_b   1.000
_cell.length_c   1.000
_cell.angle_alpha   90.00
_cell.angle_beta   90.00
_cell.angle_gamma   90.00
#
_symmetry.space_group_name_H-M   'P 1'
#
loop_
_entity.id
_entity.type
_entity.pdbx_description
1 polymer ?
#
loop_
_entity_poly.entity_id
_entity_poly.type
_entity_poly.pdbx_seq_one_letter_code
_entity_poly.pdbx_strand_id
1 'polypeptide(L)'
;MKNLTKSRLAFVVAAAMGIAGCGSDGKDGEDGAPGEPGPGPTPPVTEMSEVTHITMISHAIEEGQIRYEFEVTNEEDELVEGLVKAEAKFAEKTERGVVLNRDGAIGGYTDTTKEGTVLTGLGEGRYELVAAMPAVTVASEGIVWLRVGGDDSTQIARSQPLVVDKPEMIHTSTTETCYSCHVDYATSSQRHASYTAINVEGDVDFVAGCLVCHNNVSRAEEDGGYATNTLQKIGHINHQKFEKDFTPTNCYTCHAEPVMNTSIAGNGCSDCHSTDMSDNMALLSANSDFDAREFHTKSDKIGIDERQTIREGYFTTLSEPYYEEVDFTIYDRYGEIESEETEGFCTDLELFTTDETPVKQIIKDLYDDGKLVYTSAYLHGYYNESLVGRPASSYGKVDREDGTRSLCFAVIDSDAGANNLMASSRLTFADSTWSDDDGKNGVSFTSYSTNVTWSGTELGTEEFDYDRRHAVTTESCTTCHNDETNYHKNGSYAEGGLDCVACHNNGQDRSAKNSAPGFGPMVHSMHWGIGNTLSGAKTDEETGENVVNSAASLNADNCVSCHAEGISLAEIPNQYMLSKAFNGGTSGVMTSPVTANCYACHDSASALSHMEQNGGELNVEAADGTWYTEGTSESCATCHDTGKSFGIDKFHNFER
;
A
#
# COMPACT_ATOMS: atom_id res chain seq x y z
N MET A 1 -15.77 29.22 16.07
CA MET A 1 -16.88 30.15 15.74
C MET A 1 -16.77 30.53 14.28
N LYS A 2 -17.60 29.93 13.39
CA LYS A 2 -17.47 30.07 11.93
C LYS A 2 -18.00 31.43 11.46
N ASN A 3 -17.16 32.18 10.74
CA ASN A 3 -17.46 33.48 10.15
C ASN A 3 -18.40 33.33 8.96
N LEU A 4 -19.63 33.85 9.06
CA LEU A 4 -20.57 33.93 7.95
C LEU A 4 -20.31 35.21 7.14
N THR A 5 -20.11 35.07 5.83
CA THR A 5 -19.83 36.18 4.91
C THR A 5 -21.10 36.93 4.50
N LYS A 6 -20.93 38.23 4.24
CA LYS A 6 -21.98 39.28 4.13
C LYS A 6 -23.05 39.05 3.05
N SER A 7 -22.91 38.05 2.18
CA SER A 7 -23.87 37.75 1.12
C SER A 7 -25.10 36.96 1.58
N ARG A 8 -25.06 36.30 2.75
CA ARG A 8 -26.18 35.51 3.29
C ARG A 8 -27.15 36.31 4.18
N LEU A 9 -26.78 37.52 4.59
CA LEU A 9 -27.65 38.40 5.40
C LEU A 9 -28.72 39.11 4.55
N ALA A 10 -28.47 39.28 3.24
CA ALA A 10 -29.38 39.99 2.33
C ALA A 10 -30.65 39.19 2.00
N PHE A 11 -30.60 37.85 2.07
CA PHE A 11 -31.75 36.99 1.72
C PHE A 11 -32.77 36.88 2.86
N VAL A 12 -32.33 37.03 4.11
CA VAL A 12 -33.19 36.92 5.30
C VAL A 12 -34.03 38.19 5.53
N VAL A 13 -33.54 39.36 5.09
CA VAL A 13 -34.26 40.63 5.25
C VAL A 13 -35.33 40.83 4.16
N ALA A 14 -35.17 40.24 2.97
CA ALA A 14 -36.13 40.38 1.87
C ALA A 14 -37.40 39.52 2.03
N ALA A 15 -37.34 38.44 2.82
CA ALA A 15 -38.51 37.59 3.09
C ALA A 15 -39.48 38.19 4.14
N ALA A 16 -39.07 39.21 4.89
CA ALA A 16 -39.82 39.70 6.05
C ALA A 16 -40.77 40.89 5.77
N MET A 17 -40.91 41.38 4.53
CA MET A 17 -41.73 42.58 4.23
C MET A 17 -42.86 42.37 3.20
N GLY A 18 -43.25 41.12 2.93
CA GLY A 18 -44.15 40.80 1.82
C GLY A 18 -45.66 40.69 2.12
N ILE A 19 -46.12 40.76 3.37
CA ILE A 19 -47.55 40.49 3.67
C ILE A 19 -48.09 41.47 4.72
N ALA A 20 -48.41 42.69 4.28
CA ALA A 20 -49.29 43.60 5.00
C ALA A 20 -50.25 44.25 3.99
N GLY A 21 -51.44 43.65 3.87
CA GLY A 21 -52.48 44.13 2.96
C GLY A 21 -53.81 43.43 3.24
N CYS A 22 -54.41 43.73 4.39
CA CYS A 22 -55.75 43.29 4.75
C CYS A 22 -56.79 44.21 4.08
N GLY A 23 -57.73 43.62 3.34
CA GLY A 23 -58.96 44.25 2.87
C GLY A 23 -60.15 43.42 3.35
N SER A 24 -60.95 43.99 4.25
CA SER A 24 -62.06 43.38 4.97
C SER A 24 -63.32 43.19 4.12
N ASP A 25 -63.89 41.99 4.13
CA ASP A 25 -65.31 41.73 3.85
C ASP A 25 -65.69 40.36 4.43
N GLY A 26 -66.83 40.29 5.13
CA GLY A 26 -67.50 39.04 5.49
C GLY A 26 -67.34 38.63 6.96
N LYS A 27 -68.45 38.63 7.69
CA LYS A 27 -68.57 37.86 8.94
C LYS A 27 -68.88 36.42 8.56
N ASP A 28 -67.89 35.54 8.63
CA ASP A 28 -68.10 34.10 8.56
C ASP A 28 -68.31 33.53 9.97
N GLY A 29 -69.16 32.50 10.06
CA GLY A 29 -69.70 31.94 11.32
C GLY A 29 -68.64 31.23 12.18
N GLU A 30 -69.02 30.85 13.40
CA GLU A 30 -68.11 30.15 14.33
C GLU A 30 -67.50 28.90 13.70
N ASP A 31 -66.17 28.82 13.74
CA ASP A 31 -65.41 27.64 13.31
C ASP A 31 -65.82 26.42 14.14
N GLY A 32 -66.04 25.29 13.46
CA GLY A 32 -66.19 24.00 14.13
C GLY A 32 -64.92 23.65 14.91
N ALA A 33 -65.07 22.83 15.96
CA ALA A 33 -63.94 22.38 16.78
C ALA A 33 -62.80 21.82 15.88
N PRO A 34 -61.52 22.16 16.16
CA PRO A 34 -60.39 21.62 15.41
C PRO A 34 -60.45 20.09 15.40
N GLY A 35 -60.32 19.49 14.20
CA GLY A 35 -60.12 18.06 14.09
C GLY A 35 -58.85 17.66 14.86
N GLU A 36 -58.86 16.47 15.45
CA GLU A 36 -57.67 15.86 16.06
C GLU A 36 -56.46 15.98 15.10
N PRO A 37 -55.27 16.35 15.58
CA PRO A 37 -54.07 16.35 14.75
C PRO A 37 -53.92 14.99 14.09
N GLY A 38 -53.90 14.96 12.75
CA GLY A 38 -53.54 13.74 12.04
C GLY A 38 -52.15 13.27 12.48
N PRO A 39 -51.86 11.96 12.43
CA PRO A 39 -50.51 11.47 12.67
C PRO A 39 -49.53 12.26 11.79
N GLY A 40 -48.40 12.69 12.38
CA GLY A 40 -47.34 13.37 11.65
C GLY A 40 -46.89 12.55 10.43
N PRO A 41 -46.21 13.18 9.45
CA PRO A 41 -45.74 12.44 8.29
C PRO A 41 -44.86 11.28 8.75
N THR A 42 -45.29 10.06 8.45
CA THR A 42 -44.44 8.87 8.59
C THR A 42 -43.21 9.08 7.72
N PRO A 43 -42.00 8.80 8.22
CA PRO A 43 -40.80 8.83 7.40
C PRO A 43 -41.00 8.00 6.11
N PRO A 44 -40.41 8.40 4.97
CA PRO A 44 -40.46 7.58 3.77
C PRO A 44 -39.85 6.21 4.07
N VAL A 45 -40.58 5.16 3.69
CA VAL A 45 -40.16 3.76 3.80
C VAL A 45 -40.18 3.12 2.41
N THR A 46 -39.24 2.22 2.16
CA THR A 46 -39.11 1.46 0.91
C THR A 46 -39.14 -0.05 1.20
N GLU A 47 -39.51 -0.86 0.21
CA GLU A 47 -39.44 -2.34 0.27
C GLU A 47 -38.32 -2.89 -0.63
N MET A 48 -37.47 -2.01 -1.16
CA MET A 48 -36.41 -2.33 -2.10
C MET A 48 -35.10 -1.66 -1.67
N SER A 49 -33.99 -2.33 -1.87
CA SER A 49 -32.66 -1.76 -1.66
C SER A 49 -31.64 -2.43 -2.57
N GLU A 50 -30.81 -1.64 -3.24
CA GLU A 50 -29.65 -2.16 -3.98
C GLU A 50 -28.46 -2.34 -3.04
N VAL A 51 -28.35 -1.48 -2.02
CA VAL A 51 -27.41 -1.61 -0.89
C VAL A 51 -28.20 -1.59 0.41
N THR A 52 -27.85 -2.47 1.34
CA THR A 52 -28.55 -2.57 2.63
C THR A 52 -27.60 -2.23 3.76
N HIS A 53 -27.87 -1.13 4.45
CA HIS A 53 -27.13 -0.68 5.63
C HIS A 53 -27.84 -1.13 6.92
N ILE A 54 -27.05 -1.46 7.94
CA ILE A 54 -27.56 -1.83 9.26
C ILE A 54 -27.05 -0.80 10.27
N THR A 55 -27.96 -0.20 11.02
CA THR A 55 -27.62 0.56 12.24
C THR A 55 -27.99 -0.28 13.45
N MET A 56 -27.00 -0.71 14.22
CA MET A 56 -27.26 -1.48 15.45
C MET A 56 -27.82 -0.58 16.55
N ILE A 57 -28.96 -0.96 17.13
CA ILE A 57 -29.58 -0.24 18.26
C ILE A 57 -29.16 -0.89 19.58
N SER A 58 -29.29 -2.20 19.68
CA SER A 58 -28.83 -2.95 20.86
C SER A 58 -28.66 -4.44 20.57
N HIS A 59 -27.85 -5.11 21.39
CA HIS A 59 -27.79 -6.57 21.46
C HIS A 59 -27.79 -7.06 22.91
N ALA A 60 -28.24 -8.30 23.11
CA ALA A 60 -28.17 -8.98 24.40
C ALA A 60 -27.86 -10.47 24.23
N ILE A 61 -26.84 -10.95 24.94
CA ILE A 61 -26.54 -12.37 25.08
C ILE A 61 -27.37 -12.94 26.22
N GLU A 62 -28.22 -13.90 25.92
CA GLU A 62 -29.16 -14.53 26.85
C GLU A 62 -28.97 -16.05 26.87
N GLU A 63 -29.62 -16.74 27.81
CA GLU A 63 -29.57 -18.19 27.87
C GLU A 63 -30.20 -18.81 26.61
N GLY A 64 -29.37 -19.49 25.81
CA GLY A 64 -29.77 -20.19 24.59
C GLY A 64 -30.07 -19.30 23.39
N GLN A 65 -29.82 -17.98 23.45
CA GLN A 65 -30.11 -17.07 22.34
C GLN A 65 -29.33 -15.75 22.40
N ILE A 66 -29.29 -15.05 21.27
CA ILE A 66 -28.84 -13.66 21.20
C ILE A 66 -29.95 -12.81 20.60
N ARG A 67 -30.30 -11.71 21.27
CA ARG A 67 -31.29 -10.73 20.79
C ARG A 67 -30.55 -9.57 20.12
N TYR A 68 -31.05 -9.15 18.97
CA TYR A 68 -30.58 -7.98 18.23
C TYR A 68 -31.76 -7.05 17.99
N GLU A 69 -31.57 -5.75 18.20
CA GLU A 69 -32.46 -4.69 17.73
C GLU A 69 -31.65 -3.80 16.79
N PHE A 70 -32.15 -3.59 15.58
CA PHE A 70 -31.44 -2.83 14.55
C PHE A 70 -32.39 -2.13 13.60
N GLU A 71 -31.88 -1.11 12.91
CA GLU A 71 -32.57 -0.36 11.86
C GLU A 71 -31.90 -0.66 10.51
N VAL A 72 -32.70 -0.71 9.45
CA VAL A 72 -32.22 -0.99 8.09
C VAL A 72 -32.54 0.17 7.17
N THR A 73 -31.55 0.62 6.41
CA THR A 73 -31.70 1.67 5.37
C THR A 73 -31.16 1.21 4.01
N ASN A 74 -31.61 1.86 2.93
CA ASN A 74 -31.11 1.65 1.57
C ASN A 74 -29.93 2.59 1.23
N GLU A 75 -29.52 2.60 -0.05
CA GLU A 75 -28.48 3.50 -0.60
C GLU A 75 -28.81 5.00 -0.55
N GLU A 76 -30.08 5.37 -0.33
CA GLU A 76 -30.56 6.77 -0.22
C GLU A 76 -30.89 7.16 1.24
N ASP A 77 -30.46 6.35 2.22
CA ASP A 77 -30.78 6.49 3.65
C ASP A 77 -32.28 6.41 3.99
N GLU A 78 -33.09 5.84 3.09
CA GLU A 78 -34.51 5.56 3.34
C GLU A 78 -34.69 4.27 4.14
N LEU A 79 -35.65 4.27 5.07
CA LEU A 79 -35.93 3.12 5.94
C LEU A 79 -36.50 1.94 5.14
N VAL A 80 -36.00 0.74 5.38
CA VAL A 80 -36.38 -0.47 4.63
C VAL A 80 -37.34 -1.35 5.43
N GLU A 81 -38.54 -1.53 4.89
CA GLU A 81 -39.57 -2.44 5.39
C GLU A 81 -39.60 -3.77 4.62
N GLY A 82 -40.18 -4.82 5.22
CA GLY A 82 -40.36 -6.12 4.56
C GLY A 82 -39.14 -7.04 4.56
N LEU A 83 -38.18 -6.82 5.46
CA LEU A 83 -37.06 -7.74 5.65
C LEU A 83 -37.55 -9.11 6.16
N VAL A 84 -37.23 -10.18 5.42
CA VAL A 84 -37.63 -11.55 5.78
C VAL A 84 -36.45 -12.46 6.13
N LYS A 85 -35.22 -11.99 5.91
CA LYS A 85 -34.01 -12.79 6.08
C LYS A 85 -32.96 -12.09 6.91
N ALA A 86 -32.51 -12.81 7.93
CA ALA A 86 -31.39 -12.44 8.78
C ALA A 86 -30.60 -13.71 9.13
N GLU A 87 -29.29 -13.56 9.22
CA GLU A 87 -28.32 -14.58 9.60
C GLU A 87 -27.53 -14.05 10.80
N ALA A 88 -27.39 -14.87 11.84
CA ALA A 88 -26.63 -14.53 13.02
C ALA A 88 -25.59 -15.61 13.34
N LYS A 89 -24.40 -15.19 13.77
CA LYS A 89 -23.33 -16.06 14.22
C LYS A 89 -22.77 -15.57 15.54
N PHE A 90 -22.35 -16.51 16.37
CA PHE A 90 -21.61 -16.24 17.58
C PHE A 90 -20.42 -17.20 17.67
N ALA A 91 -19.21 -16.65 17.61
CA ALA A 91 -17.98 -17.43 17.77
C ALA A 91 -17.42 -17.18 19.18
N GLU A 92 -17.47 -18.20 20.02
CA GLU A 92 -17.22 -18.11 21.46
C GLU A 92 -15.71 -18.15 21.76
N LYS A 93 -15.27 -17.30 22.69
CA LYS A 93 -13.91 -17.25 23.19
C LYS A 93 -13.73 -18.34 24.25
N THR A 94 -12.87 -19.30 23.95
CA THR A 94 -12.51 -20.42 24.83
C THR A 94 -11.04 -20.34 25.24
N GLU A 95 -10.58 -21.25 26.11
CA GLU A 95 -9.15 -21.41 26.41
C GLU A 95 -8.30 -21.76 25.18
N ARG A 96 -8.92 -22.36 24.14
CA ARG A 96 -8.28 -22.66 22.85
C ARG A 96 -8.41 -21.51 21.84
N GLY A 97 -8.88 -20.34 22.26
CA GLY A 97 -9.20 -19.20 21.39
C GLY A 97 -10.66 -19.21 20.93
N VAL A 98 -10.96 -18.44 19.90
CA VAL A 98 -12.30 -18.31 19.30
C VAL A 98 -12.69 -19.59 18.59
N VAL A 99 -13.89 -20.10 18.85
CA VAL A 99 -14.47 -21.31 18.25
C VAL A 99 -15.95 -21.10 17.93
N LEU A 100 -16.36 -21.50 16.73
CA LEU A 100 -17.76 -21.69 16.35
C LEU A 100 -17.88 -23.11 15.79
N ASN A 101 -18.52 -24.03 16.51
CA ASN A 101 -18.68 -25.39 16.01
C ASN A 101 -19.89 -25.48 15.06
N ARG A 102 -19.83 -26.34 14.05
CA ARG A 102 -20.90 -26.42 13.02
C ARG A 102 -22.22 -26.98 13.54
N ASP A 103 -22.14 -27.84 14.54
CA ASP A 103 -23.29 -28.40 15.25
C ASP A 103 -23.85 -27.44 16.31
N GLY A 104 -23.15 -26.33 16.60
CA GLY A 104 -23.53 -25.34 17.60
C GLY A 104 -23.29 -25.80 19.04
N ALA A 105 -22.40 -26.77 19.28
CA ALA A 105 -22.03 -27.19 20.64
C ALA A 105 -21.17 -26.15 21.38
N ILE A 106 -20.40 -25.35 20.63
CA ILE A 106 -19.66 -24.17 21.10
C ILE A 106 -19.98 -23.01 20.15
N GLY A 107 -20.38 -21.87 20.72
CA GLY A 107 -20.94 -20.77 19.94
C GLY A 107 -22.29 -21.09 19.30
N GLY A 108 -22.59 -20.48 18.14
CA GLY A 108 -23.82 -20.77 17.40
C GLY A 108 -23.91 -20.11 16.02
N TYR A 109 -24.65 -20.74 15.11
CA TYR A 109 -25.06 -20.16 13.82
C TYR A 109 -26.54 -20.41 13.61
N THR A 110 -27.27 -19.36 13.26
CA THR A 110 -28.69 -19.46 12.92
C THR A 110 -29.09 -18.47 11.82
N ASP A 111 -30.26 -18.71 11.25
CA ASP A 111 -30.90 -17.82 10.28
C ASP A 111 -32.43 -17.95 10.41
N THR A 112 -33.17 -17.10 9.72
CA THR A 112 -34.64 -17.06 9.78
C THR A 112 -35.34 -18.35 9.31
N THR A 113 -34.61 -19.31 8.74
CA THR A 113 -35.16 -20.61 8.36
C THR A 113 -35.06 -21.66 9.47
N LYS A 114 -34.27 -21.40 10.53
CA LYS A 114 -34.06 -22.35 11.62
C LYS A 114 -35.08 -22.20 12.75
N GLU A 115 -35.42 -23.34 13.35
CA GLU A 115 -36.34 -23.40 14.48
C GLU A 115 -35.85 -22.54 15.66
N GLY A 116 -36.80 -21.83 16.28
CA GLY A 116 -36.53 -20.93 17.42
C GLY A 116 -35.98 -19.55 17.03
N THR A 117 -35.56 -19.34 15.79
CA THR A 117 -35.12 -18.02 15.32
C THR A 117 -36.28 -17.22 14.76
N VAL A 118 -36.49 -16.01 15.27
CA VAL A 118 -37.64 -15.16 14.91
C VAL A 118 -37.16 -13.76 14.57
N LEU A 119 -37.49 -13.30 13.36
CA LEU A 119 -37.33 -11.91 12.92
C LEU A 119 -38.69 -11.22 13.00
N THR A 120 -38.75 -10.10 13.72
CA THR A 120 -39.96 -9.31 13.94
C THR A 120 -39.74 -7.90 13.44
N GLY A 121 -40.57 -7.43 12.51
CA GLY A 121 -40.63 -6.01 12.15
C GLY A 121 -41.31 -5.21 13.27
N LEU A 122 -40.62 -4.19 13.77
CA LEU A 122 -41.13 -3.26 14.79
C LEU A 122 -41.77 -2.01 14.16
N GLY A 123 -41.60 -1.85 12.84
CA GLY A 123 -42.05 -0.70 12.07
C GLY A 123 -40.98 0.40 11.97
N GLU A 124 -41.11 1.27 10.99
CA GLU A 124 -40.16 2.35 10.68
C GLU A 124 -38.75 1.79 10.38
N GLY A 125 -38.67 0.69 9.62
CA GLY A 125 -37.40 0.06 9.23
C GLY A 125 -36.65 -0.60 10.38
N ARG A 126 -37.28 -0.74 11.55
CA ARG A 126 -36.69 -1.38 12.74
C ARG A 126 -37.11 -2.83 12.87
N TYR A 127 -36.17 -3.64 13.32
CA TYR A 127 -36.35 -5.08 13.45
C TYR A 127 -35.76 -5.58 14.76
N GLU A 128 -36.40 -6.63 15.26
CA GLU A 128 -35.87 -7.46 16.33
C GLU A 128 -35.59 -8.87 15.78
N LEU A 129 -34.35 -9.33 15.94
CA LEU A 129 -33.98 -10.73 15.71
C LEU A 129 -33.73 -11.41 17.05
N VAL A 130 -34.52 -12.44 17.33
CA VAL A 130 -34.22 -13.41 18.38
C VAL A 130 -33.54 -14.61 17.74
N ALA A 131 -32.22 -14.70 17.87
CA ALA A 131 -31.39 -15.72 17.26
C ALA A 131 -31.18 -16.91 18.22
N ALA A 132 -31.83 -18.04 17.95
CA ALA A 132 -31.69 -19.24 18.78
C ALA A 132 -30.30 -19.89 18.64
N MET A 133 -29.60 -20.03 19.76
CA MET A 133 -28.25 -20.60 19.87
C MET A 133 -28.11 -21.37 21.20
N PRO A 134 -28.54 -22.65 21.26
CA PRO A 134 -28.75 -23.36 22.54
C PRO A 134 -27.55 -23.50 23.47
N ALA A 135 -26.32 -23.43 22.95
CA ALA A 135 -25.09 -23.52 23.75
C ALA A 135 -24.66 -22.18 24.37
N VAL A 136 -25.22 -21.06 23.91
CA VAL A 136 -24.87 -19.72 24.38
C VAL A 136 -25.45 -19.49 25.78
N THR A 137 -24.64 -18.92 26.67
CA THR A 137 -25.06 -18.55 28.03
C THR A 137 -24.81 -17.07 28.26
N VAL A 138 -25.40 -16.51 29.33
CA VAL A 138 -25.13 -15.13 29.75
C VAL A 138 -23.67 -14.83 30.12
N ALA A 139 -22.85 -15.86 30.31
CA ALA A 139 -21.41 -15.73 30.59
C ALA A 139 -20.54 -15.91 29.35
N SER A 140 -21.15 -16.25 28.19
CA SER A 140 -20.42 -16.45 26.95
C SER A 140 -19.88 -15.10 26.44
N GLU A 141 -18.59 -15.08 26.11
CA GLU A 141 -17.91 -13.95 25.48
C GLU A 141 -17.42 -14.38 24.10
N GLY A 142 -17.45 -13.51 23.09
CA GLY A 142 -17.07 -13.91 21.73
C GLY A 142 -17.42 -12.88 20.66
N ILE A 143 -17.22 -13.25 19.40
CA ILE A 143 -17.57 -12.41 18.25
C ILE A 143 -19.06 -12.58 17.97
N VAL A 144 -19.81 -11.49 18.13
CA VAL A 144 -21.24 -11.38 17.78
C VAL A 144 -21.35 -10.84 16.35
N TRP A 145 -22.07 -11.53 15.48
CA TRP A 145 -22.10 -11.24 14.05
C TRP A 145 -23.52 -11.30 13.49
N LEU A 146 -23.87 -10.33 12.65
CA LEU A 146 -25.19 -10.20 12.02
C LEU A 146 -25.06 -9.93 10.52
N ARG A 147 -25.99 -10.44 9.73
CA ARG A 147 -26.18 -10.07 8.33
C ARG A 147 -27.65 -10.17 7.95
N VAL A 148 -28.13 -9.27 7.10
CA VAL A 148 -29.55 -9.23 6.71
C VAL A 148 -29.73 -9.19 5.19
N GLY A 149 -30.94 -9.50 4.73
CA GLY A 149 -31.37 -9.38 3.34
C GLY A 149 -30.87 -10.50 2.43
N GLY A 150 -31.07 -10.34 1.12
CA GLY A 150 -30.69 -11.34 0.11
C GLY A 150 -31.57 -12.58 0.10
N ASP A 151 -32.87 -12.39 0.33
CA ASP A 151 -33.89 -13.42 0.09
C ASP A 151 -34.52 -13.25 -1.28
N ASP A 152 -34.63 -14.34 -2.05
CA ASP A 152 -35.16 -14.34 -3.42
C ASP A 152 -36.63 -13.90 -3.49
N SER A 153 -37.37 -13.89 -2.38
CA SER A 153 -38.75 -13.39 -2.32
C SER A 153 -38.88 -11.87 -2.13
N THR A 154 -37.77 -11.18 -1.87
CA THR A 154 -37.72 -9.73 -1.62
C THR A 154 -36.81 -9.01 -2.60
N GLN A 155 -36.94 -7.69 -2.72
CA GLN A 155 -36.03 -6.83 -3.47
C GLN A 155 -35.01 -6.13 -2.57
N ILE A 156 -34.72 -6.73 -1.41
CA ILE A 156 -33.79 -6.21 -0.41
C ILE A 156 -32.46 -6.94 -0.59
N ALA A 157 -31.45 -6.21 -1.05
CA ALA A 157 -30.09 -6.73 -1.21
C ALA A 157 -29.54 -7.33 0.09
N ARG A 158 -28.51 -8.16 -0.05
CA ARG A 158 -27.83 -8.73 1.11
C ARG A 158 -26.87 -7.68 1.66
N SER A 159 -26.98 -7.35 2.93
CA SER A 159 -26.09 -6.40 3.58
C SER A 159 -24.63 -6.90 3.59
N GLN A 160 -23.70 -5.97 3.80
CA GLN A 160 -22.39 -6.34 4.32
C GLN A 160 -22.56 -6.95 5.72
N PRO A 161 -21.75 -7.95 6.09
CA PRO A 161 -21.78 -8.46 7.45
C PRO A 161 -21.36 -7.41 8.49
N LEU A 162 -21.98 -7.49 9.66
CA LEU A 162 -21.72 -6.61 10.79
C LEU A 162 -21.14 -7.43 11.96
N VAL A 163 -19.95 -7.07 12.43
CA VAL A 163 -19.44 -7.46 13.75
C VAL A 163 -20.09 -6.52 14.76
N VAL A 164 -21.07 -7.05 15.48
CA VAL A 164 -21.90 -6.30 16.43
C VAL A 164 -21.15 -6.01 17.71
N ASP A 165 -20.37 -7.00 18.18
CA ASP A 165 -19.61 -6.92 19.41
C ASP A 165 -18.48 -7.95 19.38
N LYS A 166 -17.38 -7.66 20.08
CA LYS A 166 -16.28 -8.58 20.30
C LYS A 166 -15.49 -8.15 21.55
N PRO A 167 -14.97 -9.11 22.33
CA PRO A 167 -14.01 -8.81 23.39
C PRO A 167 -12.79 -8.05 22.87
N GLU A 168 -12.23 -7.18 23.71
CA GLU A 168 -10.91 -6.60 23.47
C GLU A 168 -9.86 -7.72 23.28
N MET A 169 -8.84 -7.44 22.47
CA MET A 169 -7.71 -8.35 22.24
C MET A 169 -8.14 -9.76 21.79
N ILE A 170 -9.14 -9.87 20.93
CA ILE A 170 -9.55 -11.17 20.35
C ILE A 170 -8.62 -11.64 19.22
N HIS A 171 -7.88 -10.71 18.61
CA HIS A 171 -6.81 -10.92 17.64
C HIS A 171 -5.76 -9.82 17.81
N THR A 172 -4.50 -10.11 17.47
CA THR A 172 -3.37 -9.17 17.61
C THR A 172 -2.98 -8.49 16.29
N SER A 173 -3.54 -8.96 15.18
CA SER A 173 -3.51 -8.28 13.89
C SER A 173 -4.63 -7.25 13.81
N THR A 174 -4.46 -6.21 13.01
CA THR A 174 -5.49 -5.19 12.78
C THR A 174 -5.96 -5.21 11.34
N THR A 175 -7.17 -4.69 11.09
CA THR A 175 -7.65 -4.37 9.73
C THR A 175 -6.57 -3.61 8.97
N GLU A 176 -6.03 -2.54 9.55
CA GLU A 176 -4.99 -1.69 8.96
C GLU A 176 -3.75 -2.49 8.51
N THR A 177 -3.23 -3.37 9.36
CA THR A 177 -2.04 -4.18 9.01
C THR A 177 -2.26 -5.09 7.80
N CYS A 178 -3.47 -5.64 7.63
CA CYS A 178 -3.82 -6.45 6.45
C CYS A 178 -4.07 -5.57 5.23
N TYR A 179 -4.81 -4.48 5.41
CA TYR A 179 -5.21 -3.57 4.35
C TYR A 179 -4.06 -2.73 3.79
N SER A 180 -2.93 -2.66 4.52
CA SER A 180 -1.67 -2.10 4.03
C SER A 180 -1.34 -2.58 2.61
N CYS A 181 -1.44 -3.89 2.35
CA CYS A 181 -1.30 -4.51 1.02
C CYS A 181 -2.65 -4.98 0.41
N HIS A 182 -3.68 -5.30 1.22
CA HIS A 182 -4.99 -5.80 0.74
C HIS A 182 -6.11 -4.74 0.67
N VAL A 183 -5.77 -3.50 0.26
CA VAL A 183 -6.59 -2.26 0.27
C VAL A 183 -8.11 -2.42 0.11
N ASP A 184 -8.60 -3.28 -0.77
CA ASP A 184 -10.05 -3.53 -0.89
C ASP A 184 -10.34 -5.01 -1.15
N TYR A 185 -10.27 -5.82 -0.11
CA TYR A 185 -10.61 -7.24 -0.19
C TYR A 185 -12.08 -7.45 -0.57
N ALA A 186 -12.99 -6.54 -0.18
CA ALA A 186 -14.44 -6.74 -0.33
C ALA A 186 -14.89 -6.66 -1.80
N THR A 187 -14.22 -5.87 -2.62
CA THR A 187 -14.47 -5.77 -4.08
C THR A 187 -13.55 -6.65 -4.91
N SER A 188 -12.56 -7.28 -4.30
CA SER A 188 -11.63 -8.16 -4.99
C SER A 188 -12.29 -9.43 -5.53
N SER A 189 -11.65 -10.07 -6.51
CA SER A 189 -12.05 -11.39 -7.03
C SER A 189 -11.72 -12.54 -6.07
N GLN A 190 -11.22 -12.24 -4.86
CA GLN A 190 -10.76 -13.24 -3.91
C GLN A 190 -11.91 -13.99 -3.24
N ARG A 191 -11.59 -15.16 -2.68
CA ARG A 191 -12.59 -16.03 -2.06
C ARG A 191 -13.27 -15.32 -0.90
N HIS A 192 -14.59 -15.43 -0.87
CA HIS A 192 -15.42 -14.90 0.21
C HIS A 192 -15.29 -13.37 0.42
N ALA A 193 -14.93 -12.59 -0.61
CA ALA A 193 -14.90 -11.12 -0.55
C ALA A 193 -16.17 -10.51 0.08
N SER A 194 -17.34 -11.08 -0.26
CA SER A 194 -18.66 -10.69 0.29
C SER A 194 -18.90 -11.01 1.77
N TYR A 195 -17.91 -11.59 2.46
CA TYR A 195 -17.95 -11.85 3.91
C TYR A 195 -17.05 -10.89 4.71
N THR A 196 -16.36 -9.95 4.04
CA THR A 196 -15.63 -8.88 4.71
C THR A 196 -16.60 -8.06 5.54
N ALA A 197 -16.40 -8.03 6.86
CA ALA A 197 -17.34 -7.42 7.79
C ALA A 197 -16.96 -5.97 8.11
N ILE A 198 -17.94 -5.20 8.59
CA ILE A 198 -17.78 -3.89 9.22
C ILE A 198 -18.13 -3.98 10.71
N ASN A 199 -17.69 -3.02 11.51
CA ASN A 199 -18.14 -2.83 12.90
C ASN A 199 -19.40 -1.94 12.95
N VAL A 200 -19.91 -1.67 14.15
CA VAL A 200 -21.13 -0.86 14.37
C VAL A 200 -20.95 0.62 14.01
N GLU A 201 -19.71 1.09 13.90
CA GLU A 201 -19.35 2.42 13.41
C GLU A 201 -19.31 2.51 11.88
N GLY A 202 -19.32 1.37 11.18
CA GLY A 202 -19.22 1.27 9.72
C GLY A 202 -17.79 1.08 9.19
N ASP A 203 -16.79 1.03 10.07
CA ASP A 203 -15.40 0.76 9.69
C ASP A 203 -15.18 -0.73 9.43
N VAL A 204 -14.25 -1.06 8.53
CA VAL A 204 -13.97 -2.46 8.21
C VAL A 204 -13.37 -3.22 9.40
N ASP A 205 -13.96 -4.36 9.75
CA ASP A 205 -13.46 -5.30 10.76
C ASP A 205 -13.10 -6.64 10.11
N PHE A 206 -12.03 -6.61 9.32
CA PHE A 206 -11.64 -7.70 8.43
C PHE A 206 -11.26 -8.98 9.17
N VAL A 207 -10.41 -8.84 10.19
CA VAL A 207 -9.88 -9.97 10.94
C VAL A 207 -11.01 -10.64 11.73
N ALA A 208 -11.84 -9.89 12.46
CA ALA A 208 -12.96 -10.47 13.20
C ALA A 208 -14.03 -11.05 12.27
N GLY A 209 -14.33 -10.38 11.15
CA GLY A 209 -15.26 -10.86 10.13
C GLY A 209 -14.87 -12.22 9.56
N CYS A 210 -13.56 -12.46 9.38
CA CYS A 210 -13.04 -13.75 8.96
C CYS A 210 -12.96 -14.76 10.12
N LEU A 211 -12.49 -14.33 11.30
CA LEU A 211 -12.25 -15.16 12.48
C LEU A 211 -13.54 -15.80 13.03
N VAL A 212 -14.71 -15.21 12.78
CA VAL A 212 -16.01 -15.80 13.14
C VAL A 212 -16.22 -17.18 12.52
N CYS A 213 -15.66 -17.45 11.33
CA CYS A 213 -15.73 -18.74 10.64
C CYS A 213 -14.37 -19.45 10.55
N HIS A 214 -13.31 -18.70 10.28
CA HIS A 214 -11.93 -19.17 10.26
C HIS A 214 -11.33 -19.09 11.66
N ASN A 215 -11.97 -19.79 12.59
CA ASN A 215 -11.67 -19.80 14.01
C ASN A 215 -10.21 -20.19 14.33
N ASN A 216 -9.80 -20.04 15.60
CA ASN A 216 -8.45 -20.39 16.03
C ASN A 216 -8.19 -21.91 16.04
N VAL A 217 -9.26 -22.71 16.10
CA VAL A 217 -9.22 -24.18 16.14
C VAL A 217 -9.78 -24.74 14.84
N SER A 218 -9.06 -25.68 14.21
CA SER A 218 -9.51 -26.28 12.95
C SER A 218 -10.74 -27.15 13.16
N ARG A 219 -11.68 -27.14 12.21
CA ARG A 219 -12.77 -28.13 12.13
C ARG A 219 -12.28 -29.59 12.15
N ALA A 220 -11.04 -29.86 11.74
CA ALA A 220 -10.49 -31.21 11.73
C ALA A 220 -10.16 -31.74 13.14
N GLU A 221 -10.12 -30.87 14.14
CA GLU A 221 -9.84 -31.22 15.53
C GLU A 221 -11.13 -31.55 16.30
N GLU A 222 -10.99 -32.25 17.43
CA GLU A 222 -12.09 -32.48 18.38
C GLU A 222 -12.60 -31.14 18.93
N ASP A 223 -13.93 -31.00 18.96
CA ASP A 223 -14.64 -29.75 19.27
C ASP A 223 -14.12 -28.54 18.47
N GLY A 224 -13.77 -28.79 17.21
CA GLY A 224 -13.13 -27.84 16.32
C GLY A 224 -14.06 -26.73 15.80
N GLY A 225 -13.48 -25.70 15.18
CA GLY A 225 -14.25 -24.57 14.63
C GLY A 225 -15.05 -24.87 13.36
N TYR A 226 -15.49 -23.80 12.70
CA TYR A 226 -16.42 -23.87 11.58
C TYR A 226 -15.73 -24.26 10.27
N ALA A 227 -14.50 -23.78 10.07
CA ALA A 227 -13.68 -24.00 8.89
C ALA A 227 -12.48 -24.91 9.18
N THR A 228 -12.00 -25.63 8.15
CA THR A 228 -10.80 -26.47 8.28
C THR A 228 -9.51 -25.64 8.31
N ASN A 229 -9.44 -24.55 7.56
CA ASN A 229 -8.30 -23.63 7.65
C ASN A 229 -8.63 -22.57 8.70
N THR A 230 -7.79 -22.46 9.73
CA THR A 230 -7.84 -21.39 10.73
C THR A 230 -7.38 -20.08 10.11
N LEU A 231 -7.73 -18.94 10.70
CA LEU A 231 -7.29 -17.64 10.18
C LEU A 231 -5.77 -17.49 10.30
N GLN A 232 -5.16 -18.00 11.37
CA GLN A 232 -3.70 -17.97 11.55
C GLN A 232 -3.02 -18.78 10.45
N LYS A 233 -3.53 -19.97 10.11
CA LYS A 233 -2.98 -20.77 9.02
C LYS A 233 -3.07 -20.05 7.68
N ILE A 234 -4.17 -19.35 7.41
CA ILE A 234 -4.32 -18.53 6.20
C ILE A 234 -3.29 -17.38 6.21
N GLY A 235 -3.15 -16.68 7.33
CA GLY A 235 -2.19 -15.59 7.51
C GLY A 235 -0.73 -16.04 7.43
N HIS A 236 -0.37 -17.20 7.98
CA HIS A 236 1.02 -17.65 8.02
C HIS A 236 1.43 -18.40 6.76
N ILE A 237 0.66 -19.43 6.36
CA ILE A 237 1.08 -20.37 5.31
C ILE A 237 1.03 -19.74 3.92
N ASN A 238 0.01 -18.92 3.65
CA ASN A 238 -0.11 -18.27 2.34
C ASN A 238 0.98 -17.20 2.14
N HIS A 239 1.59 -16.71 3.22
CA HIS A 239 2.58 -15.63 3.20
C HIS A 239 4.03 -16.12 3.35
N GLN A 240 4.29 -17.43 3.20
CA GLN A 240 5.64 -17.99 3.31
C GLN A 240 6.51 -17.86 2.04
N LYS A 241 5.92 -17.55 0.88
CA LYS A 241 6.58 -17.77 -0.43
C LYS A 241 6.68 -16.53 -1.33
N PHE A 242 6.63 -15.33 -0.75
CA PHE A 242 6.89 -14.10 -1.49
C PHE A 242 8.26 -14.15 -2.19
N GLU A 243 8.31 -13.74 -3.46
CA GLU A 243 9.52 -13.89 -4.27
C GLU A 243 10.65 -12.93 -3.91
N LYS A 244 10.33 -11.76 -3.33
CA LYS A 244 11.27 -10.64 -3.18
C LYS A 244 11.10 -9.92 -1.85
N ASP A 245 12.17 -9.96 -1.06
CA ASP A 245 12.47 -9.07 0.07
C ASP A 245 11.32 -8.88 1.07
N PHE A 246 10.58 -9.98 1.28
CA PHE A 246 9.58 -10.14 2.32
C PHE A 246 10.03 -11.26 3.24
N THR A 247 10.12 -10.96 4.54
CA THR A 247 10.51 -11.90 5.58
C THR A 247 9.27 -12.31 6.38
N PRO A 248 8.79 -13.57 6.24
CA PRO A 248 7.58 -14.04 6.91
C PRO A 248 7.67 -14.05 8.44
N THR A 249 8.89 -14.04 8.99
CA THR A 249 9.14 -13.96 10.42
C THR A 249 9.17 -12.53 10.95
N ASN A 250 9.02 -11.50 10.09
CA ASN A 250 8.80 -10.13 10.53
C ASN A 250 7.32 -9.97 10.97
N CYS A 251 7.02 -10.42 12.18
CA CYS A 251 5.66 -10.45 12.70
C CYS A 251 5.03 -9.06 12.82
N TYR A 252 5.82 -7.99 12.95
CA TYR A 252 5.32 -6.61 13.04
C TYR A 252 4.54 -6.20 11.79
N THR A 253 4.80 -6.83 10.65
CA THR A 253 4.05 -6.62 9.40
C THR A 253 2.54 -6.85 9.57
N CYS A 254 2.16 -7.81 10.42
CA CYS A 254 0.77 -8.20 10.59
C CYS A 254 0.27 -8.10 12.03
N HIS A 255 1.15 -8.06 13.03
CA HIS A 255 0.78 -8.06 14.44
C HIS A 255 1.14 -6.74 15.10
N ALA A 256 0.16 -5.83 15.18
CA ALA A 256 0.28 -4.56 15.88
C ALA A 256 0.50 -4.74 17.39
N GLU A 257 -0.02 -5.84 17.95
CA GLU A 257 0.11 -6.18 19.37
C GLU A 257 0.90 -7.48 19.60
N PRO A 258 1.49 -7.69 20.81
CA PRO A 258 2.20 -8.93 21.13
C PRO A 258 1.32 -10.14 20.87
N VAL A 259 1.88 -11.15 20.20
CA VAL A 259 1.15 -12.38 19.85
C VAL A 259 0.69 -13.09 21.13
N MET A 260 -0.57 -13.53 21.16
CA MET A 260 -1.16 -14.27 22.28
C MET A 260 -0.98 -15.78 22.11
N ASN A 261 -1.07 -16.53 23.22
CA ASN A 261 -1.03 -18.00 23.22
C ASN A 261 0.23 -18.56 22.54
N THR A 262 1.40 -18.08 22.97
CA THR A 262 2.73 -18.39 22.40
C THR A 262 3.23 -19.80 22.71
N SER A 263 2.39 -20.70 23.23
CA SER A 263 2.75 -22.12 23.35
C SER A 263 3.08 -22.69 21.98
N ILE A 264 4.19 -23.40 21.85
CA ILE A 264 4.61 -23.99 20.56
C ILE A 264 3.62 -25.06 20.06
N ALA A 265 2.93 -25.71 20.98
CA ALA A 265 1.84 -26.65 20.68
C ALA A 265 0.48 -25.94 20.53
N GLY A 266 0.44 -24.63 20.78
CA GLY A 266 -0.72 -23.76 20.64
C GLY A 266 -0.91 -23.27 19.21
N ASN A 267 -2.05 -22.61 19.01
CA ASN A 267 -2.51 -22.22 17.68
C ASN A 267 -1.59 -21.13 17.08
N GLY A 268 -1.16 -21.31 15.82
CA GLY A 268 -0.35 -20.34 15.08
C GLY A 268 1.12 -20.74 14.99
N CYS A 269 1.78 -21.02 16.12
CA CYS A 269 3.20 -21.39 16.11
C CYS A 269 3.47 -22.71 15.37
N SER A 270 2.58 -23.68 15.55
CA SER A 270 2.65 -24.99 14.88
C SER A 270 2.45 -24.91 13.36
N ASP A 271 1.99 -23.78 12.82
CA ASP A 271 1.87 -23.59 11.38
C ASP A 271 3.25 -23.52 10.71
N CYS A 272 4.23 -22.91 11.40
CA CYS A 272 5.59 -22.71 10.88
C CYS A 272 6.64 -23.60 11.57
N HIS A 273 6.36 -24.10 12.78
CA HIS A 273 7.29 -24.91 13.57
C HIS A 273 6.81 -26.36 13.74
N SER A 274 7.75 -27.31 13.66
CA SER A 274 7.49 -28.69 14.08
C SER A 274 7.39 -28.79 15.60
N THR A 275 6.58 -29.70 16.13
CA THR A 275 6.44 -29.94 17.58
C THR A 275 7.70 -30.54 18.24
N ASP A 276 8.70 -30.97 17.46
CA ASP A 276 9.94 -31.58 17.96
C ASP A 276 11.02 -30.56 18.39
N MET A 277 10.61 -29.43 18.97
CA MET A 277 11.55 -28.39 19.44
C MET A 277 12.21 -28.78 20.78
N SER A 278 13.40 -28.25 21.05
CA SER A 278 14.10 -28.47 22.33
C SER A 278 13.30 -27.95 23.52
N ASP A 279 13.36 -28.66 24.66
CA ASP A 279 12.67 -28.31 25.91
C ASP A 279 12.88 -26.85 26.35
N ASN A 280 14.07 -26.27 26.10
CA ASN A 280 14.37 -24.88 26.43
C ASN A 280 13.54 -23.86 25.62
N MET A 281 13.22 -24.17 24.36
CA MET A 281 12.42 -23.29 23.51
C MET A 281 10.94 -23.35 23.88
N ALA A 282 10.46 -24.54 24.25
CA ALA A 282 9.11 -24.71 24.79
C ALA A 282 8.91 -23.97 26.13
N LEU A 283 9.97 -23.84 26.94
CA LEU A 283 9.93 -23.08 28.20
C LEU A 283 9.91 -21.56 27.97
N LEU A 284 10.67 -21.05 27.00
CA LEU A 284 10.71 -19.62 26.66
C LEU A 284 9.35 -19.12 26.16
N SER A 285 8.68 -19.91 25.33
CA SER A 285 7.41 -19.53 24.72
C SER A 285 6.21 -19.61 25.69
N ALA A 286 6.40 -20.21 26.87
CA ALA A 286 5.40 -20.30 27.93
C ALA A 286 5.50 -19.15 28.97
N ASN A 287 6.44 -18.22 28.80
CA ASN A 287 6.60 -17.05 29.67
C ASN A 287 5.62 -15.93 29.25
N SER A 288 4.95 -15.29 30.22
CA SER A 288 4.01 -14.19 29.97
C SER A 288 4.65 -12.93 29.37
N ASP A 289 5.97 -12.77 29.54
CA ASP A 289 6.72 -11.61 29.03
C ASP A 289 7.35 -11.87 27.65
N PHE A 290 7.06 -13.01 27.02
CA PHE A 290 7.63 -13.37 25.72
C PHE A 290 6.86 -12.68 24.58
N ASP A 291 7.52 -11.75 23.88
CA ASP A 291 7.02 -11.21 22.61
C ASP A 291 7.69 -11.94 21.43
N ALA A 292 6.91 -12.74 20.72
CA ALA A 292 7.37 -13.46 19.55
C ALA A 292 7.83 -12.52 18.42
N ARG A 293 7.27 -11.30 18.33
CA ARG A 293 7.62 -10.34 17.28
C ARG A 293 9.06 -9.87 17.48
N GLU A 294 9.35 -9.39 18.68
CA GLU A 294 10.70 -8.97 19.09
C GLU A 294 11.70 -10.13 18.99
N PHE A 295 11.32 -11.33 19.43
CA PHE A 295 12.20 -12.50 19.35
C PHE A 295 12.62 -12.83 17.91
N HIS A 296 11.69 -12.78 16.94
CA HIS A 296 12.02 -13.07 15.56
C HIS A 296 12.82 -11.95 14.88
N THR A 297 12.52 -10.68 15.15
CA THR A 297 13.28 -9.57 14.55
C THR A 297 14.69 -9.45 15.11
N LYS A 298 14.89 -9.74 16.41
CA LYS A 298 16.21 -9.76 17.08
C LYS A 298 17.04 -11.01 16.80
N SER A 299 16.54 -11.93 15.97
CA SER A 299 17.32 -13.09 15.57
C SER A 299 18.46 -12.65 14.65
N ASP A 300 19.70 -12.84 15.08
CA ASP A 300 20.92 -12.62 14.27
C ASP A 300 20.91 -13.40 12.93
N LYS A 301 20.05 -14.41 12.79
CA LYS A 301 19.89 -15.16 11.53
C LYS A 301 19.05 -14.44 10.48
N ILE A 302 18.29 -13.43 10.90
CA ILE A 302 17.36 -12.66 10.06
C ILE A 302 17.93 -11.27 9.78
N GLY A 303 18.54 -10.62 10.78
CA GLY A 303 19.28 -9.37 10.60
C GLY A 303 18.43 -8.09 10.57
N ILE A 304 17.10 -8.18 10.73
CA ILE A 304 16.19 -7.02 10.63
C ILE A 304 16.51 -5.95 11.68
N ASP A 305 16.68 -6.32 12.96
CA ASP A 305 16.97 -5.37 14.06
C ASP A 305 18.29 -4.60 13.83
N GLU A 306 19.31 -5.28 13.31
CA GLU A 306 20.59 -4.66 12.94
C GLU A 306 20.42 -3.70 11.76
N ARG A 307 19.69 -4.11 10.72
CA ARG A 307 19.43 -3.24 9.55
C ARG A 307 18.62 -2.00 9.92
N GLN A 308 17.60 -2.14 10.78
CA GLN A 308 16.82 -1.02 11.32
C GLN A 308 17.71 -0.07 12.12
N THR A 309 18.57 -0.61 13.00
CA THR A 309 19.53 0.19 13.78
C THR A 309 20.48 0.97 12.88
N ILE A 310 20.99 0.36 11.80
CA ILE A 310 21.84 1.05 10.83
C ILE A 310 21.04 2.14 10.11
N ARG A 311 19.83 1.82 9.62
CA ARG A 311 18.97 2.76 8.88
C ARG A 311 18.67 4.01 9.71
N GLU A 312 18.28 3.82 10.96
CA GLU A 312 17.95 4.90 11.89
C GLU A 312 19.18 5.67 12.36
N GLY A 313 20.36 5.05 12.36
CA GLY A 313 21.58 5.58 12.96
C GLY A 313 22.42 6.49 12.05
N TYR A 314 22.19 6.50 10.74
CA TYR A 314 23.05 7.20 9.78
C TYR A 314 22.28 7.94 8.68
N PHE A 315 22.92 8.94 8.09
CA PHE A 315 22.49 9.56 6.85
C PHE A 315 23.69 10.06 6.04
N THR A 316 23.50 10.28 4.75
CA THR A 316 24.54 10.79 3.84
C THR A 316 24.17 12.15 3.25
N THR A 317 25.18 12.97 2.96
CA THR A 317 25.06 14.19 2.15
C THR A 317 25.91 14.05 0.89
N LEU A 318 25.60 14.86 -0.12
CA LEU A 318 26.34 14.87 -1.38
C LEU A 318 26.48 16.31 -1.88
N SER A 319 27.71 16.74 -2.16
CA SER A 319 27.94 18.05 -2.77
C SER A 319 27.48 18.07 -4.23
N GLU A 320 27.20 19.26 -4.73
CA GLU A 320 27.15 19.52 -6.15
C GLU A 320 28.42 19.03 -6.88
N PRO A 321 28.32 18.68 -8.18
CA PRO A 321 29.49 18.43 -8.99
C PRO A 321 30.40 19.66 -9.07
N TYR A 322 31.71 19.47 -8.89
CA TYR A 322 32.74 20.49 -9.06
C TYR A 322 33.93 19.94 -9.85
N TYR A 323 34.87 20.80 -10.26
CA TYR A 323 36.09 20.39 -10.96
C TYR A 323 37.31 20.61 -10.06
N GLU A 324 38.24 19.66 -10.04
CA GLU A 324 39.45 19.73 -9.22
C GLU A 324 40.65 19.04 -9.87
N GLU A 325 41.84 19.60 -9.67
CA GLU A 325 43.13 18.94 -9.93
C GLU A 325 43.45 18.01 -8.75
N VAL A 326 43.19 16.71 -8.93
CA VAL A 326 43.41 15.68 -7.91
C VAL A 326 43.76 14.34 -8.55
N ASP A 327 44.73 13.63 -7.97
CA ASP A 327 45.12 12.30 -8.44
C ASP A 327 44.07 11.26 -8.02
N PHE A 328 43.55 10.48 -8.97
CA PHE A 328 42.66 9.35 -8.69
C PHE A 328 42.81 8.20 -9.70
N THR A 329 42.42 7.01 -9.28
CA THR A 329 42.46 5.80 -10.11
C THR A 329 41.05 5.32 -10.41
N ILE A 330 40.77 5.06 -11.69
CA ILE A 330 39.55 4.40 -12.14
C ILE A 330 39.84 2.90 -12.25
N TYR A 331 38.95 2.09 -11.67
CA TYR A 331 39.00 0.64 -11.76
C TYR A 331 37.86 0.11 -12.62
N ASP A 332 38.15 -0.94 -13.38
CA ASP A 332 37.12 -1.66 -14.11
C ASP A 332 36.24 -2.51 -13.18
N ARG A 333 35.25 -3.19 -13.77
CA ARG A 333 34.32 -4.06 -13.01
C ARG A 333 34.97 -5.28 -12.35
N TYR A 334 36.23 -5.58 -12.65
CA TYR A 334 37.01 -6.69 -12.09
C TYR A 334 38.00 -6.20 -11.03
N GLY A 335 38.07 -4.89 -10.78
CA GLY A 335 39.00 -4.27 -9.84
C GLY A 335 40.40 -4.06 -10.41
N GLU A 336 40.57 -4.16 -11.73
CA GLU A 336 41.83 -3.85 -12.41
C GLU A 336 41.90 -2.36 -12.72
N ILE A 337 43.11 -1.79 -12.73
CA ILE A 337 43.29 -0.37 -13.06
C ILE A 337 42.93 -0.15 -14.53
N GLU A 338 41.93 0.69 -14.76
CA GLU A 338 41.51 1.13 -16.09
C GLU A 338 42.29 2.38 -16.52
N SER A 339 42.37 3.39 -15.63
CA SER A 339 43.16 4.61 -15.85
C SER A 339 43.59 5.27 -14.54
N GLU A 340 44.60 6.14 -14.65
CA GLU A 340 45.07 7.03 -13.59
C GLU A 340 44.97 8.46 -14.11
N GLU A 341 44.30 9.32 -13.35
CA GLU A 341 43.97 10.69 -13.73
C GLU A 341 44.54 11.66 -12.70
N THR A 342 44.81 12.90 -13.12
CA THR A 342 45.37 13.96 -12.25
C THR A 342 44.40 15.12 -12.04
N GLU A 343 43.23 15.07 -12.67
CA GLU A 343 42.17 16.07 -12.60
C GLU A 343 40.84 15.44 -13.02
N GLY A 344 39.72 16.00 -12.56
CA GLY A 344 38.41 15.48 -12.93
C GLY A 344 37.24 16.24 -12.32
N PHE A 345 36.04 15.79 -12.64
CA PHE A 345 34.80 16.30 -12.10
C PHE A 345 34.42 15.47 -10.88
N CYS A 346 34.37 16.06 -9.70
CA CYS A 346 34.18 15.37 -8.44
C CYS A 346 32.85 15.75 -7.77
N THR A 347 32.41 14.90 -6.85
CA THR A 347 31.33 15.17 -5.90
C THR A 347 31.72 14.55 -4.56
N ASP A 348 31.43 15.25 -3.47
CA ASP A 348 31.83 14.86 -2.12
C ASP A 348 30.70 14.14 -1.41
N LEU A 349 30.93 12.86 -1.10
CA LEU A 349 30.06 12.06 -0.26
C LEU A 349 30.53 12.14 1.20
N GLU A 350 29.62 12.53 2.08
CA GLU A 350 29.83 12.53 3.53
C GLU A 350 28.80 11.64 4.22
N LEU A 351 29.17 11.08 5.36
CA LEU A 351 28.36 10.19 6.19
C LEU A 351 28.30 10.74 7.60
N PHE A 352 27.11 10.77 8.19
CA PHE A 352 26.87 11.30 9.53
C PHE A 352 26.03 10.33 10.35
N THR A 353 26.15 10.42 11.68
CA THR A 353 25.17 9.83 12.60
C THR A 353 23.94 10.71 12.71
N THR A 354 22.80 10.12 13.05
CA THR A 354 21.49 10.80 13.23
C THR A 354 21.23 11.32 14.65
N ASP A 355 22.25 11.36 15.52
CA ASP A 355 22.15 11.86 16.89
C ASP A 355 21.69 13.34 16.96
N GLU A 356 21.27 13.82 18.15
CA GLU A 356 20.88 15.24 18.37
C GLU A 356 21.91 16.26 17.84
N THR A 357 23.17 15.87 17.80
CA THR A 357 24.24 16.59 17.08
C THR A 357 24.91 15.61 16.11
N PRO A 358 24.64 15.70 14.80
CA PRO A 358 25.22 14.81 13.82
C PRO A 358 26.74 14.80 13.86
N VAL A 359 27.34 13.60 13.93
CA VAL A 359 28.80 13.42 13.93
C VAL A 359 29.25 12.84 12.60
N LYS A 360 30.11 13.56 11.89
CA LYS A 360 30.73 13.10 10.64
C LYS A 360 31.58 11.85 10.89
N GLN A 361 31.35 10.82 10.09
CA GLN A 361 32.08 9.57 10.10
C GLN A 361 33.19 9.59 9.04
N ILE A 362 34.28 8.87 9.30
CA ILE A 362 35.37 8.68 8.33
C ILE A 362 35.02 7.48 7.46
N ILE A 363 34.60 7.74 6.22
CA ILE A 363 34.15 6.69 5.29
C ILE A 363 35.25 5.65 5.07
N LYS A 364 36.49 6.10 4.88
CA LYS A 364 37.65 5.22 4.69
C LYS A 364 37.82 4.22 5.82
N ASP A 365 37.74 4.66 7.07
CA ASP A 365 37.95 3.80 8.23
C ASP A 365 36.85 2.73 8.32
N LEU A 366 35.59 3.10 8.08
CA LEU A 366 34.49 2.14 8.06
C LEU A 366 34.60 1.12 6.91
N TYR A 367 35.22 1.51 5.81
CA TYR A 367 35.58 0.61 4.70
C TYR A 367 36.67 -0.37 5.08
N ASP A 368 37.76 0.14 5.65
CA ASP A 368 38.90 -0.67 6.06
C ASP A 368 38.50 -1.66 7.18
N ASP A 369 37.53 -1.28 8.01
CA ASP A 369 36.90 -2.14 9.03
C ASP A 369 35.86 -3.12 8.47
N GLY A 370 35.51 -3.03 7.18
CA GLY A 370 34.54 -3.91 6.52
C GLY A 370 33.07 -3.65 6.87
N LYS A 371 32.77 -2.54 7.57
CA LYS A 371 31.39 -2.13 7.87
C LYS A 371 30.71 -1.57 6.63
N LEU A 372 31.45 -0.81 5.82
CA LEU A 372 31.01 -0.36 4.51
C LEU A 372 31.56 -1.27 3.43
N VAL A 373 30.68 -1.67 2.51
CA VAL A 373 30.98 -2.66 1.47
C VAL A 373 30.82 -2.09 0.06
N TYR A 374 30.06 -1.01 -0.10
CA TYR A 374 29.78 -0.44 -1.42
C TYR A 374 29.60 1.08 -1.40
N THR A 375 30.29 1.77 -2.31
CA THR A 375 30.20 3.22 -2.49
C THR A 375 30.32 3.51 -3.96
N SER A 376 29.36 4.26 -4.49
CA SER A 376 29.35 4.68 -5.88
C SER A 376 28.77 6.06 -6.06
N ALA A 377 29.03 6.64 -7.24
CA ALA A 377 28.34 7.81 -7.72
C ALA A 377 27.98 7.66 -9.19
N TYR A 378 26.96 8.41 -9.56
CA TYR A 378 26.47 8.56 -10.91
C TYR A 378 26.37 10.06 -11.16
N LEU A 379 27.05 10.53 -12.20
CA LEU A 379 26.82 11.86 -12.74
C LEU A 379 25.67 11.78 -13.74
N HIS A 380 24.70 12.67 -13.60
CA HIS A 380 23.47 12.70 -14.39
C HIS A 380 23.34 14.03 -15.12
N GLY A 381 22.81 13.94 -16.34
CA GLY A 381 22.20 15.10 -16.98
C GLY A 381 20.88 15.43 -16.30
N TYR A 382 20.63 16.71 -16.01
CA TYR A 382 19.40 17.20 -15.39
C TYR A 382 18.72 18.24 -16.28
N TYR A 383 17.43 18.04 -16.54
CA TYR A 383 16.60 18.97 -17.31
C TYR A 383 15.14 18.82 -16.90
N ASN A 384 14.46 19.97 -16.70
CA ASN A 384 13.02 20.04 -16.42
C ASN A 384 12.57 19.04 -15.33
N GLU A 385 13.24 19.11 -14.17
CA GLU A 385 12.95 18.28 -13.00
C GLU A 385 13.13 16.76 -13.24
N SER A 386 13.96 16.37 -14.22
CA SER A 386 14.17 14.97 -14.58
C SER A 386 15.64 14.65 -14.89
N LEU A 387 16.01 13.39 -14.67
CA LEU A 387 17.30 12.84 -15.08
C LEU A 387 17.23 12.37 -16.53
N VAL A 388 18.08 12.92 -17.38
CA VAL A 388 18.01 12.77 -18.85
C VAL A 388 19.19 12.01 -19.45
N GLY A 389 20.06 11.46 -18.62
CA GLY A 389 21.14 10.60 -19.11
C GLY A 389 22.27 10.49 -18.10
N ARG A 390 23.26 9.67 -18.44
CA ARG A 390 24.48 9.48 -17.65
C ARG A 390 25.69 9.91 -18.49
N PRO A 391 26.15 11.17 -18.35
CA PRO A 391 27.33 11.67 -19.05
C PRO A 391 28.63 10.95 -18.74
N ALA A 392 28.74 10.32 -17.56
CA ALA A 392 29.96 9.65 -17.13
C ALA A 392 29.65 8.31 -16.46
N SER A 393 30.34 7.25 -16.91
CA SER A 393 30.02 5.87 -16.49
C SER A 393 31.03 5.24 -15.54
N SER A 394 32.22 5.81 -15.42
CA SER A 394 33.33 5.37 -14.59
C SER A 394 33.83 6.51 -13.70
N TYR A 395 34.30 6.18 -12.50
CA TYR A 395 34.77 7.14 -11.50
C TYR A 395 35.87 6.51 -10.64
N GLY A 396 36.76 7.35 -10.11
CA GLY A 396 37.70 7.00 -9.05
C GLY A 396 37.24 7.53 -7.69
N LYS A 397 37.95 7.11 -6.63
CA LYS A 397 37.65 7.48 -5.25
C LYS A 397 38.86 8.18 -4.65
N VAL A 398 38.63 9.29 -3.96
CA VAL A 398 39.64 10.03 -3.20
C VAL A 398 39.17 10.16 -1.76
N ASP A 399 39.89 9.54 -0.84
CA ASP A 399 39.62 9.63 0.60
C ASP A 399 40.32 10.87 1.18
N ARG A 400 39.54 11.78 1.77
CA ARG A 400 40.02 13.03 2.37
C ARG A 400 40.30 12.86 3.86
N GLU A 401 41.19 13.71 4.39
CA GLU A 401 41.58 13.68 5.81
C GLU A 401 40.43 13.99 6.77
N ASP A 402 39.43 14.75 6.32
CA ASP A 402 38.25 15.11 7.11
C ASP A 402 37.14 14.03 7.12
N GLY A 403 37.40 12.89 6.48
CA GLY A 403 36.47 11.76 6.39
C GLY A 403 35.59 11.74 5.15
N THR A 404 35.61 12.79 4.32
CA THR A 404 34.90 12.82 3.03
C THR A 404 35.48 11.79 2.06
N ARG A 405 34.60 11.20 1.23
CA ARG A 405 35.02 10.46 0.03
C ARG A 405 34.57 11.21 -1.21
N SER A 406 35.51 11.77 -1.95
CA SER A 406 35.25 12.37 -3.25
C SER A 406 35.18 11.31 -4.33
N LEU A 407 34.16 11.38 -5.18
CA LEU A 407 33.96 10.47 -6.31
C LEU A 407 34.15 11.26 -7.60
N CYS A 408 35.22 10.95 -8.33
CA CYS A 408 35.73 11.79 -9.41
C CYS A 408 35.64 11.09 -10.77
N PHE A 409 35.12 11.80 -11.77
CA PHE A 409 34.90 11.37 -13.14
C PHE A 409 35.93 12.02 -14.05
N ALA A 410 36.64 11.23 -14.86
CA ALA A 410 37.68 11.74 -15.77
C ALA A 410 37.11 12.57 -16.92
N VAL A 411 36.03 12.07 -17.53
CA VAL A 411 35.43 12.64 -18.73
C VAL A 411 33.92 12.67 -18.58
N ILE A 412 33.33 13.78 -19.01
CA ILE A 412 31.89 13.98 -19.16
C ILE A 412 31.60 14.00 -20.65
N ASP A 413 30.70 13.12 -21.09
CA ASP A 413 30.21 13.14 -22.47
C ASP A 413 29.48 14.46 -22.73
N SER A 414 30.04 15.27 -23.66
CA SER A 414 29.45 16.55 -24.05
C SER A 414 28.09 16.38 -24.72
N ASP A 415 27.81 15.21 -25.30
CA ASP A 415 26.57 14.89 -25.99
C ASP A 415 25.49 14.34 -25.05
N ALA A 416 25.78 14.28 -23.73
CA ALA A 416 24.83 13.82 -22.71
C ALA A 416 23.57 14.68 -22.57
N GLY A 417 23.48 15.77 -23.35
CA GLY A 417 22.23 16.48 -23.56
C GLY A 417 21.66 17.00 -22.24
N ALA A 418 22.42 17.81 -21.53
CA ALA A 418 21.87 18.44 -20.33
C ALA A 418 22.43 19.84 -20.18
N ASN A 419 21.56 20.80 -19.87
CA ASN A 419 21.97 22.16 -19.53
C ASN A 419 22.56 22.21 -18.11
N ASN A 420 22.21 21.23 -17.26
CA ASN A 420 22.68 21.11 -15.89
C ASN A 420 23.19 19.69 -15.61
N LEU A 421 24.12 19.57 -14.67
CA LEU A 421 24.65 18.32 -14.16
C LEU A 421 24.33 18.18 -12.68
N MET A 422 24.08 16.95 -12.25
CA MET A 422 23.84 16.62 -10.86
C MET A 422 24.41 15.23 -10.55
N ALA A 423 24.75 14.96 -9.31
CA ALA A 423 25.25 13.66 -8.90
C ALA A 423 24.26 12.94 -7.98
N SER A 424 24.17 11.63 -8.12
CA SER A 424 23.62 10.78 -7.06
C SER A 424 24.73 9.86 -6.55
N SER A 425 24.82 9.67 -5.25
CA SER A 425 25.74 8.73 -4.63
C SER A 425 25.00 7.62 -3.92
N ARG A 426 25.69 6.51 -3.68
CA ARG A 426 25.21 5.43 -2.84
C ARG A 426 26.32 4.95 -1.94
N LEU A 427 25.98 4.62 -0.70
CA LEU A 427 26.85 3.98 0.27
C LEU A 427 26.09 2.85 0.99
N THR A 428 26.70 1.68 1.16
CA THR A 428 26.07 0.50 1.75
C THR A 428 26.85 0.01 2.97
N PHE A 429 26.12 -0.15 4.07
CA PHE A 429 26.56 -0.94 5.21
C PHE A 429 26.23 -2.42 5.02
N ALA A 430 27.14 -3.29 5.42
CA ALA A 430 26.88 -4.71 5.57
C ALA A 430 26.28 -4.98 6.96
N ASP A 431 25.18 -5.74 7.02
CA ASP A 431 24.77 -6.35 8.29
C ASP A 431 25.61 -7.62 8.57
N SER A 432 25.43 -8.23 9.74
CA SER A 432 26.15 -9.45 10.15
C SER A 432 25.89 -10.68 9.28
N THR A 433 24.84 -10.64 8.46
CA THR A 433 24.42 -11.67 7.50
C THR A 433 24.72 -11.29 6.04
N TRP A 434 25.49 -10.22 5.81
CA TRP A 434 25.84 -9.72 4.48
C TRP A 434 26.30 -10.80 3.51
N SER A 435 25.85 -10.67 2.26
CA SER A 435 26.31 -11.47 1.14
C SER A 435 26.59 -10.56 -0.05
N ASP A 436 27.73 -10.77 -0.72
CA ASP A 436 28.06 -10.11 -1.99
C ASP A 436 27.28 -10.73 -3.17
N ASP A 437 25.97 -10.91 -2.97
CA ASP A 437 24.98 -11.33 -3.97
C ASP A 437 24.09 -10.13 -4.27
N ASP A 438 24.61 -9.23 -5.12
CA ASP A 438 23.94 -8.02 -5.62
C ASP A 438 23.54 -6.98 -4.54
N GLY A 439 24.19 -7.04 -3.38
CA GLY A 439 24.00 -6.11 -2.27
C GLY A 439 23.08 -6.59 -1.16
N LYS A 440 22.70 -7.88 -1.18
CA LYS A 440 21.76 -8.49 -0.23
C LYS A 440 22.28 -8.46 1.21
N ASN A 441 21.34 -8.29 2.15
CA ASN A 441 21.56 -8.14 3.58
C ASN A 441 22.44 -6.92 3.90
N GLY A 442 22.24 -5.84 3.15
CA GLY A 442 22.89 -4.56 3.38
C GLY A 442 21.90 -3.42 3.40
N VAL A 443 22.36 -2.27 3.89
CA VAL A 443 21.56 -1.06 4.11
C VAL A 443 22.19 0.07 3.30
N SER A 444 21.56 0.43 2.18
CA SER A 444 22.06 1.48 1.29
C SER A 444 21.44 2.85 1.57
N PHE A 445 22.28 3.87 1.58
CA PHE A 445 21.93 5.28 1.67
C PHE A 445 22.24 5.93 0.33
N THR A 446 21.24 6.53 -0.30
CA THR A 446 21.39 7.28 -1.56
C THR A 446 21.16 8.76 -1.30
N SER A 447 22.06 9.60 -1.81
CA SER A 447 21.92 11.05 -1.78
C SER A 447 21.90 11.61 -3.19
N TYR A 448 21.15 12.69 -3.39
CA TYR A 448 21.10 13.46 -4.62
C TYR A 448 21.64 14.87 -4.33
N SER A 449 22.58 15.33 -5.14
CA SER A 449 23.15 16.67 -5.02
C SER A 449 22.19 17.72 -5.59
N THR A 450 22.43 18.99 -5.24
CA THR A 450 21.98 20.12 -6.07
C THR A 450 22.62 20.02 -7.47
N ASN A 451 22.01 20.70 -8.44
CA ASN A 451 22.47 20.68 -9.83
C ASN A 451 23.18 21.98 -10.19
N VAL A 452 24.18 21.88 -11.06
CA VAL A 452 25.01 22.99 -11.54
C VAL A 452 24.88 23.12 -13.05
N THR A 453 24.94 24.35 -13.56
CA THR A 453 24.95 24.58 -15.02
C THR A 453 26.14 23.89 -15.70
N TRP A 454 25.91 23.37 -16.90
CA TRP A 454 26.90 22.70 -17.74
C TRP A 454 26.91 23.29 -19.14
N SER A 455 28.06 23.77 -19.59
CA SER A 455 28.22 24.39 -20.91
C SER A 455 28.55 23.42 -22.04
N GLY A 456 28.71 22.13 -21.73
CA GLY A 456 29.33 21.13 -22.61
C GLY A 456 30.83 20.95 -22.37
N THR A 457 31.47 21.88 -21.66
CA THR A 457 32.90 21.81 -21.34
C THR A 457 33.27 22.24 -19.93
N GLU A 458 32.47 23.11 -19.31
CA GLU A 458 32.75 23.67 -17.98
C GLU A 458 31.50 23.64 -17.10
N LEU A 459 31.71 23.45 -15.80
CA LEU A 459 30.69 23.64 -14.76
C LEU A 459 30.57 25.14 -14.44
N GLY A 460 29.34 25.62 -14.34
CA GLY A 460 29.09 26.97 -13.83
C GLY A 460 28.96 27.02 -12.32
N THR A 461 28.55 28.18 -11.82
CA THR A 461 28.45 28.49 -10.38
C THR A 461 27.02 28.69 -9.91
N GLU A 462 26.04 28.59 -10.83
CA GLU A 462 24.63 28.64 -10.47
C GLU A 462 24.19 27.24 -10.05
N GLU A 463 23.63 27.16 -8.84
CA GLU A 463 23.09 25.95 -8.24
C GLU A 463 21.57 26.00 -8.24
N PHE A 464 20.95 24.86 -8.49
CA PHE A 464 19.51 24.68 -8.40
C PHE A 464 19.19 23.42 -7.61
N ASP A 465 18.05 23.42 -6.93
CA ASP A 465 17.63 22.27 -6.14
C ASP A 465 17.30 21.06 -7.01
N TYR A 466 17.53 19.87 -6.47
CA TYR A 466 16.97 18.64 -7.02
C TYR A 466 15.50 18.55 -6.60
N ASP A 467 14.60 18.82 -7.54
CA ASP A 467 13.16 18.92 -7.30
C ASP A 467 12.38 17.95 -8.21
N ARG A 468 12.93 16.74 -8.40
CA ARG A 468 12.23 15.70 -9.16
C ARG A 468 11.02 15.23 -8.36
N ARG A 469 9.82 15.36 -8.93
CA ARG A 469 8.59 14.83 -8.32
C ARG A 469 8.74 13.37 -7.87
N HIS A 470 8.26 13.05 -6.68
CA HIS A 470 8.17 11.69 -6.16
C HIS A 470 6.75 11.45 -5.67
N ALA A 471 5.97 10.71 -6.46
CA ALA A 471 4.52 10.59 -6.26
C ALA A 471 4.13 9.43 -5.31
N VAL A 472 5.07 8.90 -4.54
CA VAL A 472 4.87 7.83 -3.56
C VAL A 472 5.47 8.28 -2.22
N THR A 473 5.06 7.66 -1.12
CA THR A 473 5.57 8.00 0.23
C THR A 473 6.83 7.20 0.56
N THR A 474 7.53 7.61 1.62
CA THR A 474 8.73 6.92 2.12
C THR A 474 8.51 5.42 2.36
N GLU A 475 7.33 5.02 2.81
CA GLU A 475 6.99 3.64 3.21
C GLU A 475 6.22 2.84 2.16
N SER A 476 5.91 3.44 1.00
CA SER A 476 5.10 2.80 -0.05
C SER A 476 5.61 1.43 -0.48
N CYS A 477 6.93 1.23 -0.47
CA CYS A 477 7.54 -0.04 -0.87
C CYS A 477 7.76 -0.97 0.33
N THR A 478 8.29 -0.44 1.44
CA THR A 478 8.70 -1.23 2.62
C THR A 478 7.51 -1.80 3.40
N THR A 479 6.32 -1.26 3.20
CA THR A 479 5.05 -1.84 3.68
C THR A 479 4.90 -3.32 3.28
N CYS A 480 5.26 -3.67 2.04
CA CYS A 480 5.20 -5.06 1.56
C CYS A 480 6.60 -5.66 1.29
N HIS A 481 7.67 -4.86 1.17
CA HIS A 481 9.07 -5.32 1.11
C HIS A 481 9.78 -5.10 2.45
N ASN A 482 9.37 -5.89 3.45
CA ASN A 482 9.61 -5.64 4.89
C ASN A 482 10.95 -6.17 5.45
N ASP A 483 11.90 -6.56 4.59
CA ASP A 483 13.16 -7.14 5.04
C ASP A 483 14.24 -6.07 5.33
N GLU A 484 14.05 -4.81 4.92
CA GLU A 484 15.02 -3.70 5.06
C GLU A 484 16.36 -3.88 4.31
N THR A 485 16.54 -5.02 3.62
CA THR A 485 17.68 -5.27 2.74
C THR A 485 17.62 -4.46 1.45
N ASN A 486 18.77 -4.33 0.79
CA ASN A 486 18.82 -3.97 -0.62
C ASN A 486 18.33 -5.12 -1.51
N TYR A 487 17.78 -4.75 -2.66
CA TYR A 487 17.34 -5.66 -3.70
C TYR A 487 18.47 -6.01 -4.67
N HIS A 488 18.83 -5.08 -5.57
CA HIS A 488 19.75 -5.34 -6.66
C HIS A 488 20.68 -4.16 -6.86
N LYS A 489 21.96 -4.42 -7.13
CA LYS A 489 23.04 -3.43 -7.23
C LYS A 489 23.03 -2.46 -6.05
N ASN A 490 22.81 -2.99 -4.85
CA ASN A 490 22.68 -2.19 -3.63
C ASN A 490 21.51 -1.17 -3.66
N GLY A 491 20.48 -1.34 -4.49
CA GLY A 491 19.31 -0.46 -4.46
C GLY A 491 18.33 -0.88 -3.36
N SER A 492 17.91 0.06 -2.51
CA SER A 492 16.91 -0.17 -1.46
C SER A 492 15.48 0.22 -1.88
N TYR A 493 14.49 -0.38 -1.22
CA TYR A 493 13.07 0.00 -1.31
C TYR A 493 12.70 1.17 -0.40
N ALA A 494 13.57 1.54 0.54
CA ALA A 494 13.36 2.67 1.45
C ALA A 494 13.18 3.99 0.70
N GLU A 495 12.61 5.00 1.38
CA GLU A 495 12.38 6.33 0.83
C GLU A 495 11.62 6.30 -0.51
N GLY A 496 10.57 5.49 -0.60
CA GLY A 496 9.75 5.35 -1.81
C GLY A 496 10.52 4.78 -3.01
N GLY A 497 11.64 4.10 -2.76
CA GLY A 497 12.51 3.55 -3.79
C GLY A 497 13.34 4.61 -4.52
N LEU A 498 13.65 5.74 -3.89
CA LEU A 498 14.51 6.78 -4.47
C LEU A 498 15.84 6.21 -4.98
N ASP A 499 16.44 5.26 -4.28
CA ASP A 499 17.60 4.47 -4.72
C ASP A 499 17.50 3.98 -6.18
N CYS A 500 16.31 3.57 -6.59
CA CYS A 500 16.08 3.01 -7.92
C CYS A 500 16.19 4.09 -9.01
N VAL A 501 15.79 5.33 -8.70
CA VAL A 501 15.73 6.48 -9.65
C VAL A 501 17.11 6.83 -10.19
N ALA A 502 18.18 6.63 -9.40
CA ALA A 502 19.56 6.84 -9.86
C ALA A 502 19.89 6.02 -11.12
N CYS A 503 19.28 4.84 -11.30
CA CYS A 503 19.51 3.99 -12.46
C CYS A 503 18.29 3.84 -13.38
N HIS A 504 17.08 3.98 -12.84
CA HIS A 504 15.81 3.81 -13.54
C HIS A 504 15.16 5.17 -13.73
N ASN A 505 15.72 5.97 -14.62
CA ASN A 505 15.21 7.30 -14.95
C ASN A 505 14.94 7.45 -16.45
N ASN A 506 14.46 8.62 -16.86
CA ASN A 506 13.97 8.86 -18.21
C ASN A 506 15.06 8.72 -19.28
N GLY A 507 16.32 9.03 -18.94
CA GLY A 507 17.44 8.96 -19.87
C GLY A 507 18.33 7.74 -19.77
N GLN A 508 18.12 6.88 -18.76
CA GLN A 508 18.77 5.58 -18.72
C GLN A 508 17.99 4.59 -19.57
N ASP A 509 18.41 4.44 -20.83
CA ASP A 509 17.81 3.51 -21.78
C ASP A 509 18.11 2.05 -21.39
N ARG A 510 17.34 1.55 -20.43
CA ARG A 510 17.43 0.19 -19.88
C ARG A 510 16.29 -0.64 -20.43
N SER A 511 16.59 -1.89 -20.78
CA SER A 511 15.53 -2.83 -21.15
C SER A 511 14.78 -3.31 -19.92
N ALA A 512 15.43 -3.41 -18.76
CA ALA A 512 14.83 -3.89 -17.51
C ALA A 512 14.05 -5.21 -17.69
N LYS A 513 14.60 -6.16 -18.45
CA LYS A 513 13.87 -7.38 -18.87
C LYS A 513 12.53 -7.09 -19.58
N ASN A 514 12.46 -5.99 -20.31
CA ASN A 514 11.27 -5.46 -20.99
C ASN A 514 10.14 -5.02 -20.05
N SER A 515 10.42 -4.78 -18.77
CA SER A 515 9.43 -4.34 -17.79
C SER A 515 9.14 -2.84 -17.85
N ALA A 516 9.06 -2.21 -19.03
CA ALA A 516 8.87 -0.75 -19.22
C ALA A 516 10.08 0.16 -18.85
N PRO A 517 10.15 1.39 -19.41
CA PRO A 517 11.24 2.35 -19.17
C PRO A 517 11.01 3.26 -17.95
N GLY A 518 12.06 3.91 -17.46
CA GLY A 518 11.99 4.83 -16.31
C GLY A 518 11.60 4.14 -14.99
N PHE A 519 11.37 4.91 -13.93
CA PHE A 519 11.02 4.35 -12.60
C PHE A 519 9.55 3.97 -12.51
N GLY A 520 8.64 4.94 -12.73
CA GLY A 520 7.19 4.74 -12.59
C GLY A 520 6.63 3.62 -13.46
N PRO A 521 6.80 3.68 -14.80
CA PRO A 521 6.33 2.61 -15.67
C PRO A 521 6.95 1.25 -15.32
N MET A 522 8.21 1.23 -14.90
CA MET A 522 8.87 -0.01 -14.50
C MET A 522 8.24 -0.64 -13.26
N VAL A 523 7.97 0.15 -12.22
CA VAL A 523 7.30 -0.33 -11.02
C VAL A 523 5.92 -0.88 -11.38
N HIS A 524 5.14 -0.17 -12.19
CA HIS A 524 3.84 -0.67 -12.66
C HIS A 524 3.98 -2.02 -13.38
N SER A 525 4.90 -2.11 -14.34
CA SER A 525 5.07 -3.32 -15.15
C SER A 525 5.57 -4.51 -14.34
N MET A 526 6.49 -4.29 -13.38
CA MET A 526 7.00 -5.33 -12.50
C MET A 526 5.91 -5.90 -11.58
N HIS A 527 4.90 -5.13 -11.23
CA HIS A 527 3.79 -5.60 -10.38
C HIS A 527 2.60 -6.14 -11.17
N TRP A 528 2.20 -5.52 -12.28
CA TRP A 528 0.97 -5.91 -13.00
C TRP A 528 1.07 -5.88 -14.52
N GLY A 529 2.24 -5.58 -15.08
CA GLY A 529 2.47 -5.64 -16.53
C GLY A 529 3.32 -6.83 -16.96
N ILE A 530 3.96 -6.70 -18.12
CA ILE A 530 4.86 -7.73 -18.67
C ILE A 530 5.95 -8.13 -17.66
N GLY A 531 6.50 -7.17 -16.92
CA GLY A 531 7.53 -7.40 -15.90
C GLY A 531 7.11 -8.39 -14.81
N ASN A 532 5.82 -8.46 -14.46
CA ASN A 532 5.30 -9.44 -13.50
C ASN A 532 5.65 -10.88 -13.91
N THR A 533 5.38 -11.21 -15.17
CA THR A 533 5.68 -12.55 -15.73
C THR A 533 7.17 -12.79 -15.98
N LEU A 534 8.00 -11.74 -16.06
CA LEU A 534 9.43 -11.86 -16.39
C LEU A 534 10.36 -11.75 -15.18
N SER A 535 9.82 -11.30 -14.04
CA SER A 535 10.54 -11.14 -12.77
C SER A 535 10.58 -12.42 -11.94
N GLY A 536 9.57 -13.28 -12.08
CA GLY A 536 9.55 -14.64 -11.53
C GLY A 536 10.40 -15.58 -12.39
N ALA A 537 11.62 -15.90 -11.97
CA ALA A 537 12.49 -16.89 -12.65
C ALA A 537 11.97 -18.34 -12.56
N LYS A 538 10.67 -18.52 -12.30
CA LYS A 538 10.00 -19.80 -12.17
C LYS A 538 9.13 -19.99 -13.40
N THR A 539 9.35 -21.07 -14.11
CA THR A 539 8.42 -21.56 -15.12
C THR A 539 7.55 -22.63 -14.51
N ASP A 540 6.28 -22.67 -14.86
CA ASP A 540 5.41 -23.80 -14.58
C ASP A 540 6.00 -25.05 -15.26
N GLU A 541 6.21 -26.12 -14.49
CA GLU A 541 6.88 -27.33 -14.99
C GLU A 541 6.03 -28.10 -16.01
N GLU A 542 4.71 -27.91 -16.03
CA GLU A 542 3.77 -28.59 -16.91
C GLU A 542 3.57 -27.81 -18.22
N THR A 543 3.44 -26.48 -18.16
CA THR A 543 3.20 -25.63 -19.33
C THR A 543 4.46 -25.02 -19.93
N GLY A 544 5.53 -24.87 -19.13
CA GLY A 544 6.75 -24.15 -19.49
C GLY A 544 6.58 -22.62 -19.53
N GLU A 545 5.41 -22.10 -19.14
CA GLU A 545 5.13 -20.67 -19.09
C GLU A 545 5.70 -20.04 -17.81
N ASN A 546 6.00 -18.73 -17.83
CA ASN A 546 6.46 -18.07 -16.62
C ASN A 546 5.33 -17.94 -15.60
N VAL A 547 5.67 -18.16 -14.33
CA VAL A 547 4.77 -17.94 -13.20
C VAL A 547 4.81 -16.45 -12.83
N VAL A 548 3.62 -15.84 -12.76
CA VAL A 548 3.42 -14.48 -12.24
C VAL A 548 3.94 -14.35 -10.81
N ASN A 549 4.46 -13.18 -10.45
CA ASN A 549 4.90 -12.91 -9.08
C ASN A 549 3.73 -12.66 -8.12
N SER A 550 4.03 -12.59 -6.82
CA SER A 550 3.02 -12.45 -5.75
C SER A 550 2.10 -11.22 -5.89
N ALA A 551 2.50 -10.15 -6.60
CA ALA A 551 1.66 -8.98 -6.81
C ALA A 551 0.39 -9.31 -7.62
N ALA A 552 0.40 -10.37 -8.44
CA ALA A 552 -0.79 -10.86 -9.15
C ALA A 552 -1.88 -11.41 -8.21
N SER A 553 -1.56 -11.64 -6.93
CA SER A 553 -2.53 -12.00 -5.90
C SER A 553 -3.21 -10.78 -5.26
N LEU A 554 -2.79 -9.57 -5.61
CA LEU A 554 -3.37 -8.30 -5.17
C LEU A 554 -4.20 -7.67 -6.29
N ASN A 555 -5.09 -6.74 -5.93
CA ASN A 555 -5.86 -6.00 -6.91
C ASN A 555 -5.02 -4.85 -7.49
N ALA A 556 -4.82 -4.87 -8.80
CA ALA A 556 -4.03 -3.86 -9.54
C ALA A 556 -4.68 -2.46 -9.50
N ASP A 557 -5.99 -2.39 -9.29
CA ASP A 557 -6.72 -1.13 -9.29
C ASP A 557 -6.43 -0.29 -8.03
N ASN A 558 -5.82 -0.88 -6.99
CA ASN A 558 -5.53 -0.22 -5.72
C ASN A 558 -4.26 0.61 -5.77
N CYS A 559 -4.29 1.71 -6.51
CA CYS A 559 -3.18 2.67 -6.61
C CYS A 559 -2.72 3.21 -5.25
N VAL A 560 -3.64 3.38 -4.29
CA VAL A 560 -3.33 3.81 -2.91
C VAL A 560 -2.37 2.89 -2.15
N SER A 561 -2.15 1.67 -2.65
CA SER A 561 -1.12 0.77 -2.13
C SER A 561 0.26 1.44 -2.15
N CYS A 562 0.52 2.29 -3.15
CA CYS A 562 1.77 3.05 -3.26
C CYS A 562 1.54 4.58 -3.28
N HIS A 563 0.42 5.05 -3.85
CA HIS A 563 0.12 6.46 -4.08
C HIS A 563 -0.88 6.99 -3.06
N ALA A 564 -0.46 7.09 -1.79
CA ALA A 564 -1.34 7.51 -0.69
C ALA A 564 -1.89 8.95 -0.83
N GLU A 565 -1.23 9.80 -1.62
CA GLU A 565 -1.60 11.21 -1.83
C GLU A 565 -2.34 11.46 -3.16
N GLY A 566 -2.70 10.39 -3.89
CA GLY A 566 -3.26 10.50 -5.23
C GLY A 566 -2.22 10.85 -6.29
N ILE A 567 -2.68 11.10 -7.53
CA ILE A 567 -1.82 11.47 -8.66
C ILE A 567 -2.54 12.52 -9.51
N SER A 568 -1.81 13.57 -9.95
CA SER A 568 -2.25 14.40 -11.07
C SER A 568 -1.46 14.07 -12.35
N LEU A 569 -2.19 13.86 -13.44
CA LEU A 569 -1.60 13.66 -14.77
C LEU A 569 -1.08 14.99 -15.34
N ALA A 570 -1.63 16.12 -14.90
CA ALA A 570 -1.21 17.46 -15.35
C ALA A 570 0.17 17.86 -14.80
N GLU A 571 0.60 17.24 -13.70
CA GLU A 571 1.90 17.45 -13.07
C GLU A 571 3.00 16.55 -13.65
N ILE A 572 2.66 15.66 -14.58
CA ILE A 572 3.66 14.84 -15.28
C ILE A 572 4.41 15.76 -16.25
N PRO A 573 5.75 15.91 -16.13
CA PRO A 573 6.51 16.75 -17.05
C PRO A 573 6.33 16.29 -18.49
N ASN A 574 6.03 17.24 -19.39
CA ASN A 574 5.84 16.95 -20.82
C ASN A 574 7.18 16.70 -21.51
N GLN A 575 7.74 15.52 -21.28
CA GLN A 575 9.06 15.11 -21.71
C GLN A 575 9.09 13.61 -21.95
N TYR A 576 9.72 13.18 -23.04
CA TYR A 576 9.84 11.76 -23.39
C TYR A 576 10.61 10.93 -22.35
N MET A 577 10.57 9.61 -22.54
CA MET A 577 11.46 8.64 -21.89
C MET A 577 12.09 7.75 -22.96
N LEU A 578 13.39 7.47 -22.86
CA LEU A 578 14.02 6.46 -23.71
C LEU A 578 13.41 5.09 -23.41
N SER A 579 12.96 4.40 -24.44
CA SER A 579 11.94 3.35 -24.30
C SER A 579 12.35 1.99 -24.85
N LYS A 580 13.64 1.63 -24.87
CA LYS A 580 14.06 0.31 -25.40
C LYS A 580 13.32 -0.88 -24.74
N ALA A 581 12.88 -0.74 -23.49
CA ALA A 581 12.12 -1.75 -22.78
C ALA A 581 10.82 -2.13 -23.51
N PHE A 582 10.14 -1.15 -24.11
CA PHE A 582 8.95 -1.38 -24.93
C PHE A 582 9.27 -1.78 -26.37
N ASN A 583 10.53 -1.73 -26.78
CA ASN A 583 10.98 -2.03 -28.15
C ASN A 583 11.80 -3.33 -28.23
N GLY A 584 11.42 -4.33 -27.42
CA GLY A 584 12.09 -5.63 -27.38
C GLY A 584 13.58 -5.56 -27.04
N GLY A 585 14.01 -4.51 -26.32
CA GLY A 585 15.41 -4.26 -25.96
C GLY A 585 16.22 -3.49 -27.01
N THR A 586 15.62 -3.03 -28.10
CA THR A 586 16.30 -2.24 -29.14
C THR A 586 16.27 -0.75 -28.79
N SER A 587 17.47 -0.16 -28.63
CA SER A 587 17.67 1.26 -28.33
C SER A 587 17.38 2.17 -29.53
N GLY A 588 17.36 3.50 -29.30
CA GLY A 588 17.13 4.51 -30.33
C GLY A 588 15.67 4.95 -30.49
N VAL A 589 14.83 4.62 -29.49
CA VAL A 589 13.42 4.99 -29.47
C VAL A 589 13.02 5.60 -28.14
N MET A 590 11.93 6.35 -28.17
CA MET A 590 11.34 7.02 -27.01
C MET A 590 9.81 6.94 -27.01
N THR A 591 9.21 7.12 -25.83
CA THR A 591 7.76 7.06 -25.61
C THR A 591 7.32 8.27 -24.80
N SER A 592 6.14 8.82 -25.12
CA SER A 592 5.57 9.98 -24.43
C SER A 592 5.24 9.66 -22.96
N PRO A 593 5.29 10.66 -22.04
CA PRO A 593 5.38 10.40 -20.62
C PRO A 593 4.15 9.76 -20.00
N VAL A 594 2.94 10.21 -20.35
CA VAL A 594 1.70 9.64 -19.80
C VAL A 594 1.46 8.26 -20.41
N THR A 595 1.62 8.13 -21.72
CA THR A 595 1.48 6.86 -22.45
C THR A 595 2.40 5.80 -21.91
N ALA A 596 3.67 6.11 -21.61
CA ALA A 596 4.60 5.14 -21.04
C ALA A 596 4.10 4.54 -19.70
N ASN A 597 3.51 5.37 -18.83
CA ASN A 597 2.98 4.93 -17.53
C ASN A 597 1.72 4.07 -17.69
N CYS A 598 0.79 4.46 -18.57
CA CYS A 598 -0.45 3.72 -18.78
C CYS A 598 -0.21 2.41 -19.56
N TYR A 599 0.63 2.46 -20.60
CA TYR A 599 0.93 1.30 -21.44
C TYR A 599 1.66 0.19 -20.69
N ALA A 600 2.33 0.50 -19.56
CA ALA A 600 2.97 -0.50 -18.72
C ALA A 600 2.02 -1.59 -18.19
N CYS A 601 0.72 -1.26 -18.02
CA CYS A 601 -0.34 -2.19 -17.63
C CYS A 601 -1.45 -2.32 -18.68
N HIS A 602 -1.71 -1.28 -19.48
CA HIS A 602 -2.74 -1.25 -20.53
C HIS A 602 -2.12 -1.33 -21.92
N ASP A 603 -1.53 -2.49 -22.24
CA ASP A 603 -0.73 -2.70 -23.45
C ASP A 603 -1.52 -3.19 -24.68
N SER A 604 -2.83 -3.37 -24.54
CA SER A 604 -3.70 -3.85 -25.63
C SER A 604 -3.69 -2.91 -26.84
N ALA A 605 -3.88 -3.47 -28.05
CA ALA A 605 -3.92 -2.70 -29.29
C ALA A 605 -5.01 -1.61 -29.30
N SER A 606 -6.17 -1.87 -28.66
CA SER A 606 -7.23 -0.88 -28.54
C SER A 606 -6.88 0.27 -27.59
N ALA A 607 -6.20 -0.04 -26.47
CA ALA A 607 -5.75 0.98 -25.54
C ALA A 607 -4.68 1.87 -26.17
N LEU A 608 -3.69 1.26 -26.85
CA LEU A 608 -2.67 1.99 -27.59
C LEU A 608 -3.28 2.89 -28.67
N SER A 609 -4.21 2.38 -29.49
CA SER A 609 -4.86 3.20 -30.52
C SER A 609 -5.63 4.38 -29.93
N HIS A 610 -6.22 4.22 -28.74
CA HIS A 610 -6.85 5.33 -28.01
C HIS A 610 -5.81 6.34 -27.51
N MET A 611 -4.70 5.90 -26.94
CA MET A 611 -3.61 6.78 -26.49
C MET A 611 -3.05 7.59 -27.66
N GLU A 612 -2.78 6.96 -28.80
CA GLU A 612 -2.29 7.61 -30.02
C GLU A 612 -3.26 8.67 -30.57
N GLN A 613 -4.56 8.38 -30.57
CA GLN A 613 -5.60 9.34 -30.97
C GLN A 613 -5.64 10.60 -30.08
N ASN A 614 -5.13 10.50 -28.86
CA ASN A 614 -5.09 11.60 -27.89
C ASN A 614 -3.69 12.22 -27.72
N GLY A 615 -2.80 11.97 -28.70
CA GLY A 615 -1.46 12.56 -28.78
C GLY A 615 -0.36 11.79 -28.07
N GLY A 616 -0.66 10.58 -27.60
CA GLY A 616 0.34 9.64 -27.08
C GLY A 616 1.19 9.03 -28.19
N GLU A 617 2.43 8.67 -27.86
CA GLU A 617 3.39 8.11 -28.81
C GLU A 617 4.18 6.98 -28.16
N LEU A 618 4.30 5.86 -28.88
CA LEU A 618 5.02 4.66 -28.43
C LEU A 618 6.18 4.36 -29.38
N ASN A 619 7.40 4.27 -28.83
CA ASN A 619 8.61 3.88 -29.56
C ASN A 619 8.87 4.69 -30.85
N VAL A 620 8.66 6.00 -30.81
CA VAL A 620 9.09 6.89 -31.89
C VAL A 620 10.61 7.03 -31.89
N GLU A 621 11.21 7.39 -33.03
CA GLU A 621 12.66 7.56 -33.15
C GLU A 621 13.16 8.66 -32.21
N ALA A 622 14.17 8.38 -31.40
CA ALA A 622 14.75 9.35 -30.49
C ALA A 622 15.76 10.24 -31.22
N ALA A 623 15.63 11.56 -31.10
CA ALA A 623 16.63 12.48 -31.63
C ALA A 623 17.93 12.43 -30.83
N ASP A 624 19.06 12.31 -31.54
CA ASP A 624 20.39 12.27 -30.93
C ASP A 624 20.66 13.55 -30.13
N GLY A 625 20.93 13.39 -28.82
CA GLY A 625 21.35 14.48 -27.92
C GLY A 625 20.28 15.51 -27.55
N THR A 626 19.06 15.45 -28.11
CA THR A 626 18.00 16.46 -27.86
C THR A 626 16.62 15.90 -27.52
N TRP A 627 16.43 14.58 -27.52
CA TRP A 627 15.14 13.92 -27.30
C TRP A 627 14.37 14.40 -26.05
N TYR A 628 15.06 14.76 -24.97
CA TYR A 628 14.46 15.22 -23.70
C TYR A 628 14.01 16.69 -23.73
N THR A 629 14.35 17.45 -24.77
CA THR A 629 13.83 18.81 -24.98
C THR A 629 12.53 18.83 -25.79
N GLU A 630 12.17 17.69 -26.37
CA GLU A 630 10.97 17.54 -27.18
C GLU A 630 9.75 17.36 -26.28
N GLY A 631 8.71 18.13 -26.57
CA GLY A 631 7.41 18.01 -25.93
C GLY A 631 6.47 17.14 -26.75
N THR A 632 5.49 16.55 -26.07
CA THR A 632 4.48 15.69 -26.67
C THR A 632 3.16 16.45 -26.85
N SER A 633 2.24 15.89 -27.63
CA SER A 633 0.88 16.43 -27.82
C SER A 633 -0.16 15.73 -26.94
N GLU A 634 0.26 15.04 -25.88
CA GLU A 634 -0.63 14.31 -24.98
C GLU A 634 -1.69 15.22 -24.36
N SER A 635 -2.95 14.82 -24.51
CA SER A 635 -4.12 15.55 -23.96
C SER A 635 -4.84 14.77 -22.85
N CYS A 636 -4.20 13.72 -22.34
CA CYS A 636 -4.77 12.74 -21.40
C CYS A 636 -5.37 13.38 -20.14
N ALA A 637 -4.67 14.33 -19.53
CA ALA A 637 -5.09 15.03 -18.31
C ALA A 637 -6.40 15.83 -18.47
N THR A 638 -6.81 16.13 -19.71
CA THR A 638 -8.10 16.79 -19.97
C THR A 638 -9.28 15.94 -19.48
N CYS A 639 -9.17 14.62 -19.65
CA CYS A 639 -10.22 13.66 -19.34
C CYS A 639 -9.89 12.80 -18.12
N HIS A 640 -8.63 12.36 -17.98
CA HIS A 640 -8.20 11.34 -17.02
C HIS A 640 -7.47 11.88 -15.80
N ASP A 641 -7.31 13.20 -15.66
CA ASP A 641 -6.76 13.76 -14.42
C ASP A 641 -7.71 13.55 -13.24
N THR A 642 -7.16 13.50 -12.03
CA THR A 642 -7.95 13.26 -10.82
C THR A 642 -9.06 14.31 -10.65
N GLY A 643 -10.28 13.85 -10.35
CA GLY A 643 -11.44 14.71 -10.17
C GLY A 643 -12.15 15.13 -11.47
N LYS A 644 -11.68 14.66 -12.64
CA LYS A 644 -12.43 14.80 -13.90
C LYS A 644 -13.57 13.79 -13.98
N SER A 645 -14.51 14.03 -14.89
CA SER A 645 -15.66 13.15 -15.11
C SER A 645 -15.28 11.75 -15.62
N PHE A 646 -14.11 11.62 -16.24
CA PHE A 646 -13.48 10.34 -16.61
C PHE A 646 -12.10 10.21 -15.95
N GLY A 647 -11.93 10.85 -14.79
CA GLY A 647 -10.67 10.89 -14.04
C GLY A 647 -10.17 9.49 -13.69
N ILE A 648 -8.86 9.34 -13.54
CA ILE A 648 -8.23 8.07 -13.17
C ILE A 648 -8.78 7.51 -11.85
N ASP A 649 -9.18 8.40 -10.94
CA ASP A 649 -9.84 8.12 -9.65
C ASP A 649 -11.24 7.49 -9.76
N LYS A 650 -11.83 7.45 -10.97
CA LYS A 650 -13.10 6.77 -11.22
C LYS A 650 -12.94 5.31 -11.61
N PHE A 651 -11.72 4.90 -11.94
CA PHE A 651 -11.41 3.56 -12.43
C PHE A 651 -10.37 2.83 -11.57
N HIS A 652 -9.58 3.59 -10.80
CA HIS A 652 -8.60 3.05 -9.87
C HIS A 652 -8.82 3.66 -8.49
N ASN A 653 -8.53 2.88 -7.45
CA ASN A 653 -8.72 3.24 -6.08
C ASN A 653 -7.49 3.97 -5.50
N PHE A 654 -7.71 5.23 -5.12
CA PHE A 654 -6.72 6.10 -4.46
C PHE A 654 -7.05 6.35 -2.98
N GLU A 655 -8.04 5.65 -2.42
CA GLU A 655 -8.47 5.78 -1.02
C GLU A 655 -8.44 4.41 -0.31
N ARG A 656 -8.17 4.41 1.00
CA ARG A 656 -8.09 3.19 1.83
C ARG A 656 -9.37 2.96 2.62
#